data_AF-A0A7J4J254-F1
#
_entry.id   AF-A0A7J4J254-F1
#
_cell.length_a   1.000
_cell.length_b   1.000
_cell.length_c   1.000
_cell.angle_alpha   90.00
_cell.angle_beta   90.00
_cell.angle_gamma   90.00
#
_symmetry.space_group_name_H-M   'P 1'
#
loop_
_entity.id
_entity.type
_entity.pdbx_description
1 polymer ?
#
loop_
_entity_poly.entity_id
_entity_poly.type
_entity_poly.pdbx_seq_one_letter_code
_entity_poly.pdbx_strand_id
1 'polypeptide(L)'
;MVDRRRSENMVRKSNLILVTGATGFIGQVVVRTLLGRGKKIRCFVRDAQRTEALFSDVEIVTGDMKNKASIENAVSGVSAVVHLAAFTSEKESTAEESMAVNVDGMKLLVEACESQAVKRLVIVSSQSTKRERQGNYGLTKKLADDVVRKSTLDWTIVQPTLVYGPGQKGLFAKLMRLAETLPVFPVIGSGDYKMQPVYVDDVADALVAVLNNNNNNNNTIHKTYDLAGATRLSFKELLQTMLREMQQQKKIVSVPYWACSLGISILSLVTSKLPITKDNLLGLVQETTVDLEPARRDFGFKPRSFVEGIRKTIWGVDPDNVVKVGIIGLGKMGLVHASVLSALSGVKITALFDVNASVRGSVYSLGIKAPFFTSLDDFLGQPLDAVIVAVPPAFTASIAEKCAAHGLAMFIEKPLANSLEQACKIQEIVLRHNVVAAVGYMYPYRSLVQKAKEILDAGVLGKINSFEGSAFVSQVMARKKGWRYDKKTAGGGCVALHGSHLLSEIYFLLGMPLRVDGKLYFPYSAVEDKAFVTLVYPEMVRGTVKVSWSETGYRSLTLGLTITGENGTLQLDEDTVTLDLKSKKKGYSVGKTTIRREDLPTFNLEIGGEGYAEELNAFINAVRQKGKVLVGVREGYNIQRMIEAIYNSHAQQREVEL
;
A
#
# COMPACT_ATOMS: atom_id res chain seq x y z
N MET A 1 4.22 -1.87 -55.65
CA MET A 1 4.45 -1.29 -54.30
C MET A 1 3.46 -1.79 -53.24
N VAL A 2 2.35 -2.43 -53.62
CA VAL A 2 1.33 -3.00 -52.71
C VAL A 2 1.72 -4.41 -52.18
N ASP A 3 2.53 -5.17 -52.93
CA ASP A 3 2.96 -6.53 -52.54
C ASP A 3 4.11 -6.59 -51.52
N ARG A 4 4.88 -5.51 -51.34
CA ARG A 4 5.93 -5.44 -50.30
C ARG A 4 5.36 -5.22 -48.90
N ARG A 5 4.21 -4.53 -48.77
CA ARG A 5 3.57 -4.29 -47.46
C ARG A 5 2.82 -5.50 -46.91
N ARG A 6 2.35 -6.43 -47.77
CA ARG A 6 1.76 -7.70 -47.33
C ARG A 6 2.82 -8.73 -46.94
N SER A 7 3.98 -8.72 -47.59
CA SER A 7 5.11 -9.59 -47.24
C SER A 7 5.88 -9.12 -45.99
N GLU A 8 5.95 -7.80 -45.73
CA GLU A 8 6.55 -7.25 -44.49
C GLU A 8 5.71 -7.52 -43.22
N ASN A 9 4.40 -7.76 -43.35
CA ASN A 9 3.52 -8.13 -42.23
C ASN A 9 3.53 -9.62 -41.89
N MET A 10 4.16 -10.48 -42.71
CA MET A 10 4.14 -11.94 -42.55
C MET A 10 5.40 -12.51 -41.87
N VAL A 11 6.35 -11.67 -41.43
CA VAL A 11 7.60 -12.09 -40.76
C VAL A 11 7.83 -11.44 -39.38
N ARG A 12 6.90 -10.61 -38.87
CA ARG A 12 6.86 -10.32 -37.43
C ARG A 12 6.14 -11.44 -36.71
N LYS A 13 6.85 -12.55 -36.44
CA LYS A 13 6.39 -13.56 -35.46
C LYS A 13 5.93 -12.82 -34.20
N SER A 14 4.69 -13.04 -33.80
CA SER A 14 4.10 -12.43 -32.61
C SER A 14 4.96 -12.76 -31.38
N ASN A 15 5.52 -11.75 -30.72
CA ASN A 15 6.16 -11.88 -29.40
C ASN A 15 5.14 -12.13 -28.27
N LEU A 16 4.01 -12.78 -28.59
CA LEU A 16 2.92 -13.04 -27.66
C LEU A 16 3.28 -14.28 -26.83
N ILE A 17 3.25 -14.13 -25.51
CA ILE A 17 3.53 -15.19 -24.55
C ILE A 17 2.22 -15.57 -23.84
N LEU A 18 1.90 -16.85 -23.86
CA LEU A 18 0.78 -17.39 -23.09
C LEU A 18 1.22 -17.65 -21.65
N VAL A 19 0.46 -17.14 -20.68
CA VAL A 19 0.65 -17.45 -19.25
C VAL A 19 -0.61 -18.14 -18.74
N THR A 20 -0.48 -19.41 -18.37
CA THR A 20 -1.54 -20.13 -17.64
C THR A 20 -1.35 -19.92 -16.14
N GLY A 21 -2.44 -19.94 -15.37
CA GLY A 21 -2.35 -19.70 -13.91
C GLY A 21 -1.96 -18.25 -13.56
N ALA A 22 -2.21 -17.30 -14.46
CA ALA A 22 -1.85 -15.89 -14.36
C ALA A 22 -2.39 -15.19 -13.09
N THR A 23 -3.54 -15.62 -12.58
CA THR A 23 -4.14 -15.06 -11.34
C THR A 23 -3.62 -15.74 -10.06
N GLY A 24 -2.74 -16.74 -10.19
CA GLY A 24 -2.08 -17.44 -9.08
C GLY A 24 -0.96 -16.62 -8.44
N PHE A 25 -0.45 -17.07 -7.29
CA PHE A 25 0.57 -16.34 -6.51
C PHE A 25 1.84 -16.03 -7.32
N ILE A 26 2.46 -17.06 -7.93
CA ILE A 26 3.63 -16.86 -8.80
C ILE A 26 3.22 -16.19 -10.12
N GLY A 27 2.05 -16.55 -10.66
CA GLY A 27 1.58 -16.05 -11.95
C GLY A 27 1.40 -14.53 -12.00
N GLN A 28 0.89 -13.92 -10.94
CA GLN A 28 0.73 -12.47 -10.90
C GLN A 28 2.06 -11.74 -11.01
N VAL A 29 3.08 -12.23 -10.31
CA VAL A 29 4.43 -11.66 -10.35
C VAL A 29 5.04 -11.87 -11.73
N VAL A 30 4.93 -13.07 -12.30
CA VAL A 30 5.43 -13.36 -13.66
C VAL A 30 4.80 -12.45 -14.71
N VAL A 31 3.48 -12.26 -14.69
CA VAL A 31 2.79 -11.36 -15.63
C VAL A 31 3.30 -9.93 -15.48
N ARG A 32 3.39 -9.40 -14.26
CA ARG A 32 3.93 -8.05 -14.00
C ARG A 32 5.37 -7.91 -14.47
N THR A 33 6.24 -8.88 -14.20
CA THR A 33 7.64 -8.87 -14.64
C THR A 33 7.76 -8.91 -16.15
N LEU A 34 6.93 -9.70 -16.84
CA LEU A 34 6.92 -9.76 -18.31
C LEU A 34 6.40 -8.46 -18.94
N LEU A 35 5.32 -7.88 -18.42
CA LEU A 35 4.78 -6.59 -18.85
C LEU A 35 5.80 -5.47 -18.64
N GLY A 36 6.47 -5.43 -17.48
CA GLY A 36 7.54 -4.48 -17.19
C GLY A 36 8.75 -4.59 -18.13
N ARG A 37 8.91 -5.73 -18.83
CA ARG A 37 9.91 -5.93 -19.89
C ARG A 37 9.33 -5.75 -21.30
N GLY A 38 8.15 -5.12 -21.42
CA GLY A 38 7.52 -4.78 -22.70
C GLY A 38 7.04 -5.98 -23.52
N LYS A 39 6.81 -7.14 -22.89
CA LYS A 39 6.31 -8.34 -23.57
C LYS A 39 4.79 -8.25 -23.73
N LYS A 40 4.27 -8.79 -24.85
CA LYS A 40 2.83 -8.96 -25.05
C LYS A 40 2.38 -10.26 -24.40
N ILE A 41 1.35 -10.18 -23.56
CA ILE A 41 0.92 -11.31 -22.73
C ILE A 41 -0.53 -11.67 -23.01
N ARG A 42 -0.77 -12.97 -23.12
CA ARG A 42 -2.09 -13.57 -23.09
C ARG A 42 -2.24 -14.38 -21.79
N CYS A 43 -3.27 -14.08 -21.01
CA CYS A 43 -3.60 -14.77 -19.78
C CYS A 43 -4.70 -15.82 -20.07
N PHE A 44 -4.39 -17.10 -19.84
CA PHE A 44 -5.39 -18.17 -19.86
C PHE A 44 -5.94 -18.40 -18.45
N VAL A 45 -7.21 -18.05 -18.26
CA VAL A 45 -7.83 -17.92 -16.93
C VAL A 45 -9.26 -18.44 -16.93
N ARG A 46 -9.82 -18.70 -15.75
CA ARG A 46 -11.24 -19.07 -15.59
C ARG A 46 -12.14 -17.87 -15.31
N ASP A 47 -11.57 -16.78 -14.80
CA ASP A 47 -12.27 -15.60 -14.32
C ASP A 47 -11.65 -14.36 -14.97
N ALA A 48 -12.35 -13.80 -15.95
CA ALA A 48 -11.91 -12.64 -16.71
C ALA A 48 -11.94 -11.36 -15.86
N GLN A 49 -13.02 -11.13 -15.10
CA GLN A 49 -13.18 -9.93 -14.27
C GLN A 49 -12.07 -9.79 -13.24
N ARG A 50 -11.70 -10.90 -12.58
CA ARG A 50 -10.56 -10.90 -11.66
C ARG A 50 -9.25 -10.53 -12.36
N THR A 51 -9.08 -10.92 -13.61
CA THR A 51 -7.87 -10.66 -14.39
C THR A 51 -7.81 -9.20 -14.84
N GLU A 52 -8.93 -8.63 -15.27
CA GLU A 52 -9.09 -7.21 -15.61
C GLU A 52 -8.81 -6.30 -14.40
N ALA A 53 -9.24 -6.71 -13.20
CA ALA A 53 -8.92 -5.99 -11.97
C ALA A 53 -7.43 -6.05 -11.58
N LEU A 54 -6.68 -7.04 -12.08
CA LEU A 54 -5.26 -7.23 -11.74
C LEU A 54 -4.31 -6.61 -12.78
N PHE A 55 -4.74 -6.52 -14.05
CA PHE A 55 -3.89 -6.09 -15.16
C PHE A 55 -4.69 -5.31 -16.21
N SER A 56 -4.16 -4.17 -16.67
CA SER A 56 -4.74 -3.31 -17.70
C SER A 56 -4.32 -3.67 -19.13
N ASP A 57 -3.15 -4.30 -19.31
CA ASP A 57 -2.46 -4.42 -20.61
C ASP A 57 -2.20 -5.89 -21.02
N VAL A 58 -3.20 -6.75 -20.86
CA VAL A 58 -3.11 -8.18 -21.21
C VAL A 58 -4.26 -8.62 -22.11
N GLU A 59 -4.00 -9.59 -22.99
CA GLU A 59 -5.07 -10.31 -23.68
C GLU A 59 -5.63 -11.39 -22.74
N ILE A 60 -6.96 -11.51 -22.65
CA ILE A 60 -7.61 -12.48 -21.77
C ILE A 60 -8.30 -13.54 -22.62
N VAL A 61 -7.96 -14.81 -22.39
CA VAL A 61 -8.68 -15.95 -22.94
C VAL A 61 -9.24 -16.78 -21.79
N THR A 62 -10.57 -16.89 -21.75
CA THR A 62 -11.27 -17.65 -20.72
C THR A 62 -11.35 -19.13 -21.12
N GLY A 63 -10.99 -20.03 -20.20
CA GLY A 63 -11.11 -21.47 -20.42
C GLY A 63 -10.64 -22.32 -19.24
N ASP A 64 -10.64 -23.64 -19.43
CA ASP A 64 -10.29 -24.63 -18.41
C ASP A 64 -9.25 -25.62 -18.96
N MET A 65 -8.27 -25.98 -18.13
CA MET A 65 -7.21 -26.94 -18.50
C MET A 65 -7.75 -28.34 -18.84
N LYS A 66 -9.00 -28.66 -18.52
CA LYS A 66 -9.66 -29.91 -18.90
C LYS A 66 -10.35 -29.84 -20.28
N ASN A 67 -10.41 -28.67 -20.90
CA ASN A 67 -11.13 -28.47 -22.16
C ASN A 67 -10.14 -28.17 -23.31
N LYS A 68 -10.01 -29.15 -24.21
CA LYS A 68 -9.12 -29.10 -25.38
C LYS A 68 -9.34 -27.87 -26.26
N ALA A 69 -10.58 -27.58 -26.66
CA ALA A 69 -10.87 -26.46 -27.55
C ALA A 69 -10.48 -25.10 -26.94
N SER A 70 -10.67 -24.95 -25.61
CA SER A 70 -10.28 -23.73 -24.92
C SER A 70 -8.77 -23.54 -24.85
N ILE A 71 -8.00 -24.63 -24.71
CA ILE A 71 -6.54 -24.63 -24.73
C ILE A 71 -6.03 -24.32 -26.14
N GLU A 72 -6.59 -24.95 -27.17
CA GLU A 72 -6.25 -24.68 -28.57
C GLU A 72 -6.47 -23.20 -28.91
N ASN A 73 -7.58 -22.60 -28.47
CA ASN A 73 -7.83 -21.17 -28.64
C ASN A 73 -6.77 -20.32 -27.91
N ALA A 74 -6.42 -20.69 -26.68
CA ALA A 74 -5.44 -19.96 -25.88
C ALA A 74 -4.03 -19.99 -26.50
N VAL A 75 -3.64 -21.12 -27.11
CA VAL A 75 -2.34 -21.33 -27.76
C VAL A 75 -2.25 -20.64 -29.13
N SER A 76 -3.38 -20.29 -29.76
CA SER A 76 -3.41 -19.76 -31.13
C SER A 76 -2.57 -18.50 -31.32
N GLY A 77 -1.50 -18.60 -32.13
CA GLY A 77 -0.63 -17.48 -32.46
C GLY A 77 0.34 -17.04 -31.35
N VAL A 78 0.59 -17.88 -30.35
CA VAL A 78 1.59 -17.61 -29.29
C VAL A 78 2.95 -18.18 -29.66
N SER A 79 4.02 -17.50 -29.23
CA SER A 79 5.42 -17.91 -29.52
C SER A 79 6.04 -18.77 -28.41
N ALA A 80 5.57 -18.58 -27.18
CA ALA A 80 6.04 -19.26 -26.00
C ALA A 80 4.90 -19.42 -24.98
N VAL A 81 4.98 -20.47 -24.17
CA VAL A 81 4.04 -20.74 -23.08
C VAL A 81 4.80 -20.81 -21.75
N VAL A 82 4.31 -20.06 -20.76
CA VAL A 82 4.69 -20.21 -19.34
C VAL A 82 3.55 -20.90 -18.62
N HIS A 83 3.78 -22.14 -18.22
CA HIS A 83 2.78 -22.96 -17.56
C HIS A 83 2.94 -22.93 -16.03
N LEU A 84 2.04 -22.20 -15.35
CA LEU A 84 1.96 -22.12 -13.89
C LEU A 84 0.64 -22.68 -13.35
N ALA A 85 -0.34 -22.97 -14.21
CA ALA A 85 -1.59 -23.55 -13.78
C ALA A 85 -1.33 -24.89 -13.11
N ALA A 86 -1.77 -25.02 -11.87
CA ALA A 86 -1.72 -26.26 -11.14
C ALA A 86 -2.89 -26.28 -10.16
N PHE A 87 -3.50 -27.45 -10.03
CA PHE A 87 -4.36 -27.73 -8.91
C PHE A 87 -3.49 -27.98 -7.68
N THR A 88 -3.50 -27.02 -6.75
CA THR A 88 -2.80 -27.10 -5.45
C THR A 88 -3.86 -27.37 -4.38
N SER A 89 -3.91 -28.60 -3.88
CA SER A 89 -4.95 -29.06 -2.94
C SER A 89 -4.92 -28.26 -1.62
N GLU A 90 -5.81 -27.27 -1.48
CA GLU A 90 -6.13 -26.63 -0.18
C GLU A 90 -7.62 -26.68 0.16
N LYS A 91 -8.48 -27.07 -0.78
CA LYS A 91 -9.88 -27.40 -0.55
C LYS A 91 -10.10 -28.81 -1.04
N GLU A 92 -10.83 -29.58 -0.23
CA GLU A 92 -11.22 -30.97 -0.46
C GLU A 92 -11.45 -31.27 -1.95
N SER A 93 -10.57 -32.06 -2.58
CA SER A 93 -10.94 -32.84 -3.76
C SER A 93 -10.00 -34.02 -4.01
N THR A 94 -10.55 -34.99 -4.75
CA THR A 94 -10.03 -36.34 -4.96
C THR A 94 -8.73 -36.32 -5.76
N ALA A 95 -7.90 -37.36 -5.59
CA ALA A 95 -6.68 -37.55 -6.39
C ALA A 95 -6.96 -37.45 -7.91
N GLU A 96 -8.18 -37.79 -8.34
CA GLU A 96 -8.70 -37.69 -9.70
C GLU A 96 -8.72 -36.25 -10.24
N GLU A 97 -9.21 -35.27 -9.49
CA GLU A 97 -9.21 -33.87 -9.97
C GLU A 97 -7.79 -33.32 -10.17
N SER A 98 -6.89 -33.65 -9.24
CA SER A 98 -5.48 -33.28 -9.36
C SER A 98 -4.83 -33.94 -10.58
N MET A 99 -5.21 -35.18 -10.92
CA MET A 99 -4.74 -35.89 -12.10
C MET A 99 -5.29 -35.24 -13.39
N ALA A 100 -6.61 -35.00 -13.43
CA ALA A 100 -7.30 -34.41 -14.57
C ALA A 100 -6.73 -33.02 -14.93
N VAL A 101 -6.45 -32.18 -13.93
CA VAL A 101 -5.92 -30.83 -14.18
C VAL A 101 -4.42 -30.83 -14.44
N ASN A 102 -3.62 -31.47 -13.57
CA ASN A 102 -2.17 -31.34 -13.65
C ASN A 102 -1.55 -32.23 -14.73
N VAL A 103 -2.11 -33.42 -14.96
CA VAL A 103 -1.54 -34.42 -15.88
C VAL A 103 -2.30 -34.42 -17.19
N ASP A 104 -3.62 -34.64 -17.18
CA ASP A 104 -4.39 -34.71 -18.43
C ASP A 104 -4.47 -33.34 -19.11
N GLY A 105 -4.64 -32.27 -18.34
CA GLY A 105 -4.54 -30.91 -18.87
C GLY A 105 -3.16 -30.56 -19.42
N MET A 106 -2.07 -31.12 -18.86
CA MET A 106 -0.73 -30.95 -19.43
C MET A 106 -0.60 -31.68 -20.77
N LYS A 107 -1.15 -32.89 -20.91
CA LYS A 107 -1.17 -33.62 -22.20
C LYS A 107 -1.86 -32.78 -23.27
N LEU A 108 -3.05 -32.26 -22.97
CA LEU A 108 -3.80 -31.39 -23.88
C LEU A 108 -3.02 -30.12 -24.25
N LEU A 109 -2.33 -29.50 -23.29
CA LEU A 109 -1.50 -28.32 -23.56
C LEU A 109 -0.31 -28.63 -24.46
N VAL A 110 0.39 -29.74 -24.21
CA VAL A 110 1.52 -30.19 -25.05
C VAL A 110 1.03 -30.47 -26.47
N GLU A 111 -0.05 -31.24 -26.64
CA GLU A 111 -0.65 -31.51 -27.96
C GLU A 111 -1.04 -30.22 -28.70
N ALA A 112 -1.65 -29.26 -28.01
CA ALA A 112 -2.02 -27.96 -28.59
C ALA A 112 -0.77 -27.14 -28.97
N CYS A 113 0.29 -27.17 -28.17
CA CYS A 113 1.53 -26.48 -28.46
C CYS A 113 2.23 -27.07 -29.70
N GLU A 114 2.29 -28.40 -29.80
CA GLU A 114 2.92 -29.10 -30.92
C GLU A 114 2.13 -28.88 -32.22
N SER A 115 0.80 -29.03 -32.18
CA SER A 115 -0.07 -28.82 -33.35
C SER A 115 -0.04 -27.39 -33.89
N GLN A 116 0.23 -26.40 -33.04
CA GLN A 116 0.30 -24.99 -33.41
C GLN A 116 1.73 -24.44 -33.53
N ALA A 117 2.72 -25.33 -33.53
CA ALA A 117 4.14 -25.01 -33.70
C ALA A 117 4.68 -23.96 -32.70
N VAL A 118 4.19 -23.99 -31.45
CA VAL A 118 4.80 -23.26 -30.35
C VAL A 118 6.21 -23.79 -30.15
N LYS A 119 7.20 -22.89 -30.12
CA LYS A 119 8.59 -23.32 -29.96
C LYS A 119 8.96 -23.61 -28.53
N ARG A 120 8.57 -22.70 -27.62
CA ARG A 120 9.12 -22.63 -26.26
C ARG A 120 8.06 -22.95 -25.21
N LEU A 121 8.34 -23.93 -24.35
CA LEU A 121 7.50 -24.26 -23.20
C LEU A 121 8.31 -24.18 -21.89
N VAL A 122 7.93 -23.30 -20.98
CA VAL A 122 8.54 -23.20 -19.65
C VAL A 122 7.51 -23.59 -18.61
N ILE A 123 7.77 -24.62 -17.82
CA ILE A 123 6.82 -25.11 -16.82
C ILE A 123 7.36 -24.92 -15.40
N VAL A 124 6.46 -24.57 -14.48
CA VAL A 124 6.76 -24.55 -13.05
C VAL A 124 6.28 -25.86 -12.41
N SER A 125 7.25 -26.70 -12.07
CA SER A 125 7.07 -27.92 -11.30
C SER A 125 7.34 -27.64 -9.81
N SER A 126 7.81 -28.62 -9.05
CA SER A 126 8.10 -28.48 -7.62
C SER A 126 9.21 -29.43 -7.19
N GLN A 127 9.98 -29.00 -6.19
CA GLN A 127 10.93 -29.87 -5.48
C GLN A 127 10.26 -31.07 -4.79
N SER A 128 8.95 -31.05 -4.58
CA SER A 128 8.20 -32.20 -4.04
C SER A 128 8.30 -33.46 -4.93
N THR A 129 8.67 -33.31 -6.21
CA THR A 129 8.90 -34.41 -7.16
C THR A 129 10.14 -35.25 -6.84
N LYS A 130 11.08 -34.74 -6.03
CA LYS A 130 12.32 -35.44 -5.63
C LYS A 130 12.23 -36.16 -4.29
N ARG A 131 11.13 -35.96 -3.55
CA ARG A 131 10.94 -36.60 -2.23
C ARG A 131 10.74 -38.10 -2.38
N GLU A 132 11.26 -38.88 -1.43
CA GLU A 132 11.04 -40.32 -1.38
C GLU A 132 9.56 -40.65 -1.16
N ARG A 133 8.91 -39.94 -0.22
CA ARG A 133 7.46 -40.05 0.00
C ARG A 133 6.74 -38.86 -0.61
N GLN A 134 6.12 -39.10 -1.76
CA GLN A 134 5.38 -38.10 -2.52
C GLN A 134 3.91 -38.12 -2.11
N GLY A 135 3.40 -36.99 -1.62
CA GLY A 135 1.94 -36.79 -1.56
C GLY A 135 1.36 -36.61 -2.97
N ASN A 136 0.02 -36.61 -3.09
CA ASN A 136 -0.69 -36.49 -4.37
C ASN A 136 -0.19 -35.32 -5.25
N TYR A 137 0.13 -34.18 -4.65
CA TYR A 137 0.68 -33.03 -5.36
C TYR A 137 2.05 -33.30 -6.01
N GLY A 138 2.97 -33.95 -5.29
CA GLY A 138 4.30 -34.28 -5.81
C GLY A 138 4.23 -35.33 -6.92
N LEU A 139 3.37 -36.33 -6.74
CA LEU A 139 3.15 -37.38 -7.75
C LEU A 139 2.58 -36.81 -9.05
N THR A 140 1.51 -36.01 -8.98
CA THR A 140 0.88 -35.45 -10.19
C THR A 140 1.81 -34.47 -10.92
N LYS A 141 2.65 -33.71 -10.19
CA LYS A 141 3.70 -32.88 -10.82
C LYS A 141 4.77 -33.71 -11.51
N LYS A 142 5.21 -34.82 -10.90
CA LYS A 142 6.18 -35.73 -11.53
C LYS A 142 5.65 -36.33 -12.83
N LEU A 143 4.39 -36.78 -12.82
CA LEU A 143 3.73 -37.32 -14.01
C LEU A 143 3.56 -36.26 -15.11
N ALA A 144 3.22 -35.02 -14.74
CA ALA A 144 3.16 -33.91 -15.69
C ALA A 144 4.54 -33.56 -16.28
N ASP A 145 5.60 -33.59 -15.47
CA ASP A 145 6.98 -33.39 -15.93
C ASP A 145 7.36 -34.46 -16.97
N ASP A 146 6.94 -35.72 -16.76
CA ASP A 146 7.21 -36.82 -17.69
C ASP A 146 6.45 -36.68 -19.02
N VAL A 147 5.25 -36.10 -19.01
CA VAL A 147 4.53 -35.73 -20.25
C VAL A 147 5.33 -34.71 -21.05
N VAL A 148 5.84 -33.67 -20.39
CA VAL A 148 6.62 -32.60 -21.04
C VAL A 148 7.95 -33.13 -21.57
N ARG A 149 8.65 -33.97 -20.81
CA ARG A 149 9.93 -34.56 -21.23
C ARG A 149 9.83 -35.40 -22.50
N LYS A 150 8.66 -36.01 -22.75
CA LYS A 150 8.39 -36.83 -23.95
C LYS A 150 7.95 -36.01 -25.17
N SER A 151 7.70 -34.70 -25.00
CA SER A 151 7.29 -33.82 -26.10
C SER A 151 8.46 -33.42 -27.01
N THR A 152 8.12 -32.93 -28.19
CA THR A 152 9.06 -32.39 -29.18
C THR A 152 9.40 -30.91 -28.97
N LEU A 153 8.78 -30.26 -27.97
CA LEU A 153 8.91 -28.83 -27.70
C LEU A 153 10.28 -28.47 -27.11
N ASP A 154 10.72 -27.21 -27.28
CA ASP A 154 11.88 -26.68 -26.57
C ASP A 154 11.48 -26.39 -25.11
N TRP A 155 11.41 -27.43 -24.29
CA TRP A 155 10.92 -27.34 -22.92
C TRP A 155 12.02 -26.99 -21.90
N THR A 156 11.64 -26.30 -20.82
CA THR A 156 12.45 -26.18 -19.59
C THR A 156 11.56 -26.35 -18.37
N ILE A 157 12.00 -27.16 -17.41
CA ILE A 157 11.30 -27.38 -16.15
C ILE A 157 12.03 -26.61 -15.05
N VAL A 158 11.33 -25.76 -14.30
CA VAL A 158 11.88 -25.16 -13.09
C VAL A 158 11.19 -25.73 -11.85
N GLN A 159 11.97 -26.07 -10.83
CA GLN A 159 11.52 -26.72 -9.61
C GLN A 159 11.82 -25.83 -8.40
N PRO A 160 10.95 -24.84 -8.12
CA PRO A 160 11.11 -24.03 -6.93
C PRO A 160 10.93 -24.84 -5.63
N THR A 161 11.63 -24.42 -4.59
CA THR A 161 11.39 -24.82 -3.20
C THR A 161 10.14 -24.11 -2.66
N LEU A 162 10.02 -23.93 -1.33
CA LEU A 162 8.93 -23.16 -0.74
C LEU A 162 9.01 -21.70 -1.20
N VAL A 163 8.07 -21.29 -2.06
CA VAL A 163 7.98 -19.92 -2.55
C VAL A 163 7.25 -19.03 -1.54
N TYR A 164 7.79 -17.85 -1.26
CA TYR A 164 7.20 -16.86 -0.35
C TYR A 164 7.34 -15.43 -0.89
N GLY A 165 6.56 -14.50 -0.35
CA GLY A 165 6.51 -13.12 -0.83
C GLY A 165 5.16 -12.42 -0.56
N PRO A 166 5.02 -11.13 -0.90
CA PRO A 166 3.76 -10.39 -0.75
C PRO A 166 2.59 -11.09 -1.45
N GLY A 167 1.45 -11.26 -0.77
CA GLY A 167 0.28 -11.96 -1.32
C GLY A 167 0.42 -13.50 -1.36
N GLN A 168 1.40 -14.05 -0.66
CA GLN A 168 1.61 -15.49 -0.49
C GLN A 168 0.35 -16.27 -0.09
N LYS A 169 0.32 -17.51 -0.56
CA LYS A 169 -0.71 -18.51 -0.22
C LYS A 169 -0.02 -19.76 0.33
N GLY A 170 -0.80 -20.78 0.66
CA GLY A 170 -0.23 -22.07 1.04
C GLY A 170 0.43 -22.05 2.42
N LEU A 171 1.47 -22.86 2.55
CA LEU A 171 2.13 -23.12 3.83
C LEU A 171 2.70 -21.84 4.48
N PHE A 172 3.39 -20.99 3.73
CA PHE A 172 4.03 -19.81 4.32
C PHE A 172 3.00 -18.80 4.85
N ALA A 173 1.89 -18.62 4.15
CA ALA A 173 0.76 -17.81 4.63
C ALA A 173 0.16 -18.35 5.94
N LYS A 174 0.04 -19.69 6.05
CA LYS A 174 -0.42 -20.34 7.28
C LYS A 174 0.58 -20.14 8.43
N LEU A 175 1.88 -20.23 8.17
CA LEU A 175 2.92 -19.97 9.17
C LEU A 175 2.83 -18.54 9.71
N MET A 176 2.70 -17.55 8.83
CA MET A 176 2.52 -16.15 9.23
C MET A 176 1.24 -15.95 10.04
N ARG A 177 0.12 -16.55 9.64
CA ARG A 177 -1.15 -16.47 10.39
C ARG A 177 -1.07 -17.12 11.77
N LEU A 178 -0.39 -18.26 11.89
CA LEU A 178 -0.15 -18.90 13.19
C LEU A 178 0.78 -18.03 14.04
N ALA A 179 1.79 -17.41 13.42
CA ALA A 179 2.67 -16.47 14.08
C ALA A 179 1.87 -15.27 14.58
N GLU A 180 0.88 -14.77 13.86
CA GLU A 180 0.02 -13.67 14.34
C GLU A 180 -0.87 -14.09 15.52
N THR A 181 -1.54 -15.24 15.40
CA THR A 181 -2.65 -15.62 16.27
C THR A 181 -2.25 -16.34 17.56
N LEU A 182 -1.25 -17.23 17.54
CA LEU A 182 -0.93 -18.07 18.70
C LEU A 182 0.02 -17.38 19.67
N PRO A 183 -0.16 -17.47 21.00
CA PRO A 183 0.78 -16.88 21.97
C PRO A 183 2.15 -17.58 21.98
N VAL A 184 2.18 -18.84 21.59
CA VAL A 184 3.37 -19.71 21.47
C VAL A 184 3.33 -20.36 20.10
N PHE A 185 4.48 -20.48 19.44
CA PHE A 185 4.58 -21.09 18.11
C PHE A 185 4.97 -22.57 18.23
N PRO A 186 4.08 -23.53 17.89
CA PRO A 186 4.42 -24.95 17.92
C PRO A 186 5.25 -25.36 16.70
N VAL A 187 6.28 -26.18 16.92
CA VAL A 187 7.12 -26.77 15.88
C VAL A 187 7.05 -28.29 15.99
N ILE A 188 6.82 -28.97 14.87
CA ILE A 188 6.79 -30.44 14.84
C ILE A 188 8.22 -30.98 14.92
N GLY A 189 8.47 -31.92 15.83
CA GLY A 189 9.80 -32.49 16.08
C GLY A 189 10.79 -31.46 16.63
N SER A 190 12.08 -31.64 16.33
CA SER A 190 13.12 -30.71 16.81
C SER A 190 13.10 -29.35 16.09
N GLY A 191 12.63 -29.33 14.83
CA GLY A 191 12.68 -28.14 13.98
C GLY A 191 14.02 -27.90 13.29
N ASP A 192 14.95 -28.86 13.37
CA ASP A 192 16.30 -28.72 12.81
C ASP A 192 16.40 -29.09 11.33
N TYR A 193 15.35 -29.69 10.77
CA TYR A 193 15.28 -30.02 9.36
C TYR A 193 15.48 -28.78 8.50
N LYS A 194 16.35 -28.91 7.50
CA LYS A 194 16.78 -27.79 6.66
C LYS A 194 15.78 -27.46 5.57
N MET A 195 15.62 -26.16 5.35
CA MET A 195 14.79 -25.56 4.31
C MET A 195 15.56 -24.44 3.62
N GLN A 196 15.20 -24.18 2.36
CA GLN A 196 15.83 -23.15 1.55
C GLN A 196 14.75 -22.40 0.74
N PRO A 197 13.86 -21.62 1.40
CA PRO A 197 12.75 -20.95 0.76
C PRO A 197 13.22 -19.93 -0.28
N VAL A 198 12.50 -19.80 -1.40
CA VAL A 198 12.83 -18.89 -2.51
C VAL A 198 11.82 -17.76 -2.61
N TYR A 199 12.30 -16.55 -2.87
CA TYR A 199 11.44 -15.39 -2.99
C TYR A 199 10.73 -15.35 -4.36
N VAL A 200 9.46 -14.95 -4.39
CA VAL A 200 8.61 -15.03 -5.59
C VAL A 200 9.16 -14.22 -6.78
N ASP A 201 9.74 -13.04 -6.53
CA ASP A 201 10.33 -12.23 -7.61
C ASP A 201 11.54 -12.92 -8.23
N ASP A 202 12.36 -13.62 -7.43
CA ASP A 202 13.52 -14.35 -7.96
C ASP A 202 13.08 -15.50 -8.87
N VAL A 203 11.96 -16.16 -8.53
CA VAL A 203 11.35 -17.19 -9.38
C VAL A 203 10.83 -16.58 -10.68
N ALA A 204 10.16 -15.42 -10.61
CA ALA A 204 9.65 -14.73 -11.79
C ALA A 204 10.80 -14.27 -12.71
N ASP A 205 11.86 -13.71 -12.14
CA ASP A 205 13.05 -13.30 -12.88
C ASP A 205 13.75 -14.47 -13.56
N ALA A 206 13.88 -15.61 -12.86
CA ALA A 206 14.41 -16.84 -13.42
C ALA A 206 13.57 -17.32 -14.62
N LEU A 207 12.24 -17.35 -14.49
CA LEU A 207 11.35 -17.75 -15.57
C LEU A 207 11.49 -16.86 -16.80
N VAL A 208 11.58 -15.55 -16.60
CA VAL A 208 11.73 -14.60 -17.70
C VAL A 208 13.14 -14.70 -18.33
N ALA A 209 14.17 -14.97 -17.55
CA ALA A 209 15.52 -15.22 -18.06
C ALA A 209 15.56 -16.48 -18.93
N VAL A 210 14.94 -17.57 -18.47
CA VAL A 210 14.79 -18.84 -19.20
C VAL A 210 14.00 -18.68 -20.51
N LEU A 211 12.99 -17.80 -20.53
CA LEU A 211 12.24 -17.46 -21.75
C LEU A 211 13.06 -16.65 -22.76
N ASN A 212 13.90 -15.72 -22.30
CA ASN A 212 14.67 -14.83 -23.17
C ASN A 212 15.98 -15.46 -23.69
N ASN A 213 16.38 -16.62 -23.17
CA ASN A 213 17.65 -17.28 -23.52
C ASN A 213 17.73 -17.89 -24.93
N ASN A 214 16.77 -17.55 -25.81
CA ASN A 214 16.73 -18.00 -27.20
C ASN A 214 17.78 -17.32 -28.10
N ASN A 215 18.40 -16.22 -27.66
CA ASN A 215 19.20 -15.38 -28.56
C ASN A 215 20.72 -15.60 -28.51
N ASN A 216 21.30 -16.33 -27.54
CA ASN A 216 22.77 -16.41 -27.45
C ASN A 216 23.40 -17.76 -27.06
N ASN A 217 22.67 -18.83 -26.70
CA ASN A 217 23.28 -20.20 -26.60
C ASN A 217 22.33 -21.40 -26.37
N ASN A 218 20.99 -21.26 -26.36
CA ASN A 218 20.02 -22.36 -26.21
C ASN A 218 20.29 -23.35 -25.05
N ASN A 219 21.10 -22.97 -24.08
CA ASN A 219 21.64 -23.89 -23.08
C ASN A 219 20.62 -24.30 -22.01
N THR A 220 19.38 -23.81 -22.04
CA THR A 220 18.30 -24.17 -21.10
C THR A 220 17.32 -25.21 -21.64
N ILE A 221 17.39 -25.54 -22.93
CA ILE A 221 16.46 -26.47 -23.59
C ILE A 221 16.68 -27.89 -23.06
N HIS A 222 15.58 -28.60 -22.83
CA HIS A 222 15.54 -29.98 -22.32
C HIS A 222 16.25 -30.18 -20.98
N LYS A 223 16.23 -29.14 -20.13
CA LYS A 223 16.83 -29.16 -18.79
C LYS A 223 15.83 -28.89 -17.68
N THR A 224 16.16 -29.41 -16.50
CA THR A 224 15.44 -29.16 -15.24
C THR A 224 16.36 -28.39 -14.29
N TYR A 225 15.84 -27.34 -13.65
CA TYR A 225 16.59 -26.46 -12.74
C TYR A 225 15.91 -26.35 -11.38
N ASP A 226 16.69 -26.42 -10.31
CA ASP A 226 16.21 -26.07 -8.97
C ASP A 226 16.24 -24.55 -8.76
N LEU A 227 15.19 -24.02 -8.14
CA LEU A 227 15.16 -22.62 -7.70
C LEU A 227 14.96 -22.58 -6.18
N ALA A 228 15.98 -22.15 -5.45
CA ALA A 228 15.96 -22.01 -4.00
C ALA A 228 16.55 -20.65 -3.58
N GLY A 229 16.24 -20.19 -2.37
CA GLY A 229 16.84 -18.96 -1.82
C GLY A 229 18.34 -19.08 -1.56
N ALA A 230 19.02 -17.96 -1.33
CA ALA A 230 20.46 -17.98 -1.04
C ALA A 230 20.81 -18.62 0.31
N THR A 231 19.86 -18.70 1.24
CA THR A 231 20.10 -19.11 2.63
C THR A 231 19.45 -20.46 2.94
N ARG A 232 20.27 -21.46 3.31
CA ARG A 232 19.80 -22.72 3.89
C ARG A 232 19.68 -22.55 5.40
N LEU A 233 18.48 -22.74 5.94
CA LEU A 233 18.11 -22.49 7.34
C LEU A 233 17.46 -23.74 7.93
N SER A 234 17.56 -23.96 9.24
CA SER A 234 16.62 -24.84 9.93
C SER A 234 15.23 -24.21 9.96
N PHE A 235 14.19 -25.03 10.12
CA PHE A 235 12.84 -24.51 10.30
C PHE A 235 12.72 -23.58 11.50
N LYS A 236 13.46 -23.87 12.59
CA LYS A 236 13.56 -23.01 13.76
C LYS A 236 14.19 -21.65 13.44
N GLU A 237 15.29 -21.62 12.69
CA GLU A 237 15.96 -20.37 12.26
C GLU A 237 15.04 -19.53 11.34
N LEU A 238 14.31 -20.19 10.45
CA LEU A 238 13.30 -19.56 9.60
C LEU A 238 12.22 -18.88 10.44
N LEU A 239 11.63 -19.59 11.40
CA LEU A 239 10.61 -19.05 12.29
C LEU A 239 11.13 -17.92 13.20
N GLN A 240 12.33 -18.07 13.75
CA GLN A 240 12.96 -17.02 14.56
C GLN A 240 13.22 -15.75 13.77
N THR A 241 13.66 -15.89 12.52
CA THR A 241 13.86 -14.75 11.61
C THR A 241 12.52 -14.09 11.29
N MET A 242 11.51 -14.88 10.92
CA MET A 242 10.16 -14.40 10.63
C MET A 242 9.54 -13.63 11.83
N LEU A 243 9.52 -14.23 13.02
CA LEU A 243 8.97 -13.61 14.24
C LEU A 243 9.68 -12.31 14.60
N ARG A 244 11.01 -12.26 14.45
CA ARG A 244 11.81 -11.05 14.70
C ARG A 244 11.43 -9.92 13.76
N GLU A 245 11.29 -10.20 12.47
CA GLU A 245 10.92 -9.20 11.47
C GLU A 245 9.45 -8.76 11.63
N MET A 246 8.56 -9.65 12.08
CA MET A 246 7.18 -9.32 12.47
C MET A 246 7.08 -8.57 13.81
N GLN A 247 8.20 -8.34 14.51
CA GLN A 247 8.26 -7.73 15.85
C GLN A 247 7.47 -8.49 16.91
N GLN A 248 7.49 -9.83 16.82
CA GLN A 248 6.81 -10.70 17.76
C GLN A 248 7.81 -11.47 18.61
N GLN A 249 7.68 -11.33 19.93
CA GLN A 249 8.43 -12.12 20.89
C GLN A 249 7.59 -13.34 21.31
N LYS A 250 7.74 -14.45 20.58
CA LYS A 250 7.00 -15.69 20.84
C LYS A 250 7.97 -16.82 21.15
N LYS A 251 7.61 -17.65 22.14
CA LYS A 251 8.35 -18.88 22.43
C LYS A 251 8.07 -19.90 21.33
N ILE A 252 9.11 -20.55 20.85
CA ILE A 252 9.01 -21.67 19.91
C ILE A 252 9.05 -22.95 20.75
N VAL A 253 8.01 -23.78 20.65
CA VAL A 253 7.87 -25.01 21.43
C VAL A 253 7.84 -26.21 20.51
N SER A 254 8.79 -27.13 20.70
CA SER A 254 8.86 -28.40 19.99
C SER A 254 7.79 -29.37 20.49
N VAL A 255 7.04 -29.94 19.56
CA VAL A 255 5.99 -30.93 19.81
C VAL A 255 6.41 -32.25 19.16
N PRO A 256 6.53 -33.35 19.93
CA PRO A 256 6.91 -34.65 19.37
C PRO A 256 5.96 -35.10 18.25
N TYR A 257 6.50 -35.75 17.22
CA TYR A 257 5.73 -36.19 16.06
C TYR A 257 4.52 -37.06 16.44
N TRP A 258 4.68 -37.96 17.42
CA TRP A 258 3.60 -38.84 17.88
C TRP A 258 2.42 -38.04 18.47
N ALA A 259 2.70 -36.94 19.19
CA ALA A 259 1.67 -36.09 19.78
C ALA A 259 0.90 -35.32 18.69
N CYS A 260 1.61 -34.82 17.67
CA CYS A 260 0.98 -34.22 16.49
C CYS A 260 0.12 -35.24 15.73
N SER A 261 0.63 -36.46 15.51
CA SER A 261 -0.08 -37.54 14.82
C SER A 261 -1.34 -37.97 15.57
N LEU A 262 -1.27 -38.07 16.91
CA LEU A 262 -2.43 -38.38 17.75
C LEU A 262 -3.47 -37.26 17.71
N GLY A 263 -3.03 -35.99 17.80
CA GLY A 263 -3.92 -34.84 17.68
C GLY A 263 -4.66 -34.79 16.34
N ILE A 264 -3.96 -35.06 15.23
CA ILE A 264 -4.57 -35.17 13.89
C ILE A 264 -5.58 -36.34 13.86
N SER A 265 -5.23 -37.49 14.42
CA SER A 265 -6.12 -38.66 14.48
C SER A 265 -7.40 -38.38 15.28
N ILE A 266 -7.31 -37.72 16.44
CA ILE A 266 -8.48 -37.37 17.24
C ILE A 266 -9.33 -36.34 16.51
N LEU A 267 -8.70 -35.30 15.95
CA LEU A 267 -9.41 -34.26 15.21
C LEU A 267 -10.12 -34.83 13.97
N SER A 268 -9.56 -35.88 13.35
CA SER A 268 -10.15 -36.57 12.19
C SER A 268 -11.45 -37.30 12.50
N LEU A 269 -11.69 -37.65 13.77
CA LEU A 269 -12.94 -38.25 14.22
C LEU A 269 -14.07 -37.21 14.37
N VAL A 270 -13.70 -35.95 14.58
CA VAL A 270 -14.63 -34.84 14.82
C VAL A 270 -14.92 -34.07 13.55
N THR A 271 -13.93 -33.96 12.65
CA THR A 271 -14.10 -33.26 11.38
C THR A 271 -13.29 -33.93 10.27
N SER A 272 -13.91 -34.06 9.10
CA SER A 272 -13.21 -34.42 7.86
C SER A 272 -12.30 -33.29 7.35
N LYS A 273 -12.45 -32.07 7.89
CA LYS A 273 -11.75 -30.85 7.45
C LYS A 273 -10.47 -30.63 8.25
N LEU A 274 -9.51 -31.54 8.10
CA LEU A 274 -8.21 -31.41 8.76
C LEU A 274 -7.33 -30.37 8.05
N PRO A 275 -6.70 -29.44 8.80
CA PRO A 275 -5.80 -28.45 8.21
C PRO A 275 -4.49 -29.06 7.67
N ILE A 276 -4.08 -30.24 8.19
CA ILE A 276 -2.85 -30.97 7.83
C ILE A 276 -3.16 -32.48 7.89
N THR A 277 -2.82 -33.23 6.83
CA THR A 277 -2.89 -34.70 6.80
C THR A 277 -1.57 -35.32 7.29
N LYS A 278 -1.59 -36.58 7.73
CA LYS A 278 -0.38 -37.30 8.17
C LYS A 278 0.69 -37.39 7.08
N ASP A 279 0.30 -37.54 5.81
CA ASP A 279 1.24 -37.58 4.68
C ASP A 279 1.86 -36.21 4.40
N ASN A 280 1.08 -35.13 4.53
CA ASN A 280 1.61 -33.77 4.43
C ASN A 280 2.55 -33.45 5.60
N LEU A 281 2.30 -33.99 6.79
CA LEU A 281 3.16 -33.87 7.97
C LEU A 281 4.53 -34.52 7.76
N LEU A 282 4.57 -35.73 7.16
CA LEU A 282 5.81 -36.43 6.82
C LEU A 282 6.58 -35.74 5.69
N GLY A 283 5.88 -35.12 4.73
CA GLY A 283 6.49 -34.34 3.66
C GLY A 283 7.14 -33.03 4.13
N LEU A 284 6.72 -32.47 5.28
CA LEU A 284 7.29 -31.25 5.85
C LEU A 284 8.67 -31.45 6.50
N VAL A 285 8.94 -32.66 7.00
CA VAL A 285 10.16 -32.98 7.76
C VAL A 285 11.27 -33.56 6.86
N GLN A 286 11.01 -33.76 5.57
CA GLN A 286 11.99 -34.29 4.60
C GLN A 286 12.83 -33.18 3.99
N GLU A 287 14.16 -33.33 4.05
CA GLU A 287 15.10 -32.49 3.31
C GLU A 287 15.15 -32.90 1.83
N THR A 288 15.18 -31.92 0.94
CA THR A 288 15.40 -32.15 -0.50
C THR A 288 16.78 -31.62 -0.88
N THR A 289 17.51 -32.36 -1.70
CA THR A 289 18.76 -31.88 -2.30
C THR A 289 18.44 -30.80 -3.36
N VAL A 290 19.16 -29.68 -3.28
CA VAL A 290 19.00 -28.51 -4.16
C VAL A 290 20.37 -28.21 -4.77
N ASP A 291 20.42 -28.11 -6.10
CA ASP A 291 21.62 -27.63 -6.81
C ASP A 291 21.30 -26.37 -7.63
N LEU A 292 21.89 -25.24 -7.22
CA LEU A 292 21.69 -23.94 -7.85
C LEU A 292 22.70 -23.63 -8.96
N GLU A 293 23.80 -24.40 -9.06
CA GLU A 293 24.89 -24.09 -10.00
C GLU A 293 24.45 -24.15 -11.47
N PRO A 294 23.62 -25.11 -11.91
CA PRO A 294 23.08 -25.11 -13.27
C PRO A 294 22.31 -23.82 -13.58
N ALA A 295 21.48 -23.33 -12.65
CA ALA A 295 20.68 -22.12 -12.84
C ALA A 295 21.53 -20.85 -12.86
N ARG A 296 22.54 -20.78 -11.97
CA ARG A 296 23.53 -19.69 -11.92
C ARG A 296 24.31 -19.58 -13.22
N ARG A 297 24.81 -20.71 -13.72
CA ARG A 297 25.62 -20.77 -14.93
C ARG A 297 24.81 -20.49 -16.19
N ASP A 298 23.65 -21.11 -16.33
CA ASP A 298 22.95 -21.11 -17.62
C ASP A 298 22.11 -19.85 -17.85
N PHE A 299 21.61 -19.19 -16.80
CA PHE A 299 20.80 -17.96 -16.91
C PHE A 299 21.01 -16.94 -15.77
N GLY A 300 22.13 -17.03 -15.04
CA GLY A 300 22.52 -15.98 -14.08
C GLY A 300 21.65 -15.91 -12.82
N PHE A 301 21.04 -17.03 -12.40
CA PHE A 301 20.16 -17.04 -11.22
C PHE A 301 20.86 -16.59 -9.94
N LYS A 302 20.46 -15.45 -9.39
CA LYS A 302 21.01 -14.87 -8.14
C LYS A 302 19.88 -14.67 -7.13
N PRO A 303 19.53 -15.70 -6.35
CA PRO A 303 18.45 -15.58 -5.36
C PRO A 303 18.86 -14.66 -4.22
N ARG A 304 17.89 -13.96 -3.63
CA ARG A 304 18.10 -13.14 -2.43
C ARG A 304 18.17 -13.99 -1.16
N SER A 305 18.66 -13.38 -0.08
CA SER A 305 18.68 -14.01 1.25
C SER A 305 17.27 -14.11 1.84
N PHE A 306 17.05 -15.06 2.76
CA PHE A 306 15.74 -15.19 3.40
C PHE A 306 15.34 -13.91 4.14
N VAL A 307 16.28 -13.30 4.86
CA VAL A 307 16.10 -12.06 5.63
C VAL A 307 15.67 -10.91 4.71
N GLU A 308 16.31 -10.74 3.56
CA GLU A 308 15.96 -9.70 2.61
C GLU A 308 14.53 -9.91 2.07
N GLY A 309 14.21 -11.13 1.63
CA GLY A 309 12.87 -11.42 1.10
C GLY A 309 11.77 -11.32 2.16
N ILE A 310 12.00 -11.76 3.41
CA ILE A 310 10.94 -11.74 4.44
C ILE A 310 10.64 -10.31 4.88
N ARG A 311 11.65 -9.44 4.89
CA ARG A 311 11.45 -8.01 5.09
C ARG A 311 10.60 -7.38 3.99
N LYS A 312 10.89 -7.64 2.71
CA LYS A 312 10.03 -7.17 1.61
C LYS A 312 8.61 -7.75 1.70
N THR A 313 8.48 -8.98 2.19
CA THR A 313 7.18 -9.63 2.40
C THR A 313 6.35 -8.92 3.46
N ILE A 314 6.96 -8.55 4.59
CA ILE A 314 6.29 -7.94 5.73
C ILE A 314 6.08 -6.44 5.51
N TRP A 315 7.11 -5.76 5.02
CA TRP A 315 7.14 -4.30 4.92
C TRP A 315 6.71 -3.79 3.55
N GLY A 316 6.63 -4.61 2.51
CA GLY A 316 6.25 -4.18 1.16
C GLY A 316 7.28 -3.28 0.46
N VAL A 317 8.43 -3.01 1.10
CA VAL A 317 9.55 -2.22 0.56
C VAL A 317 10.89 -2.90 0.89
N ASP A 318 11.96 -2.45 0.24
CA ASP A 318 13.31 -2.89 0.60
C ASP A 318 13.64 -2.57 2.07
N PRO A 319 14.39 -3.45 2.76
CA PRO A 319 14.78 -3.26 4.17
C PRO A 319 15.32 -1.87 4.50
N ASP A 320 16.19 -1.35 3.65
CA ASP A 320 16.88 -0.08 3.85
C ASP A 320 15.94 1.13 3.63
N ASN A 321 14.75 0.89 3.08
CA ASN A 321 13.71 1.89 2.83
C ASN A 321 12.58 1.86 3.88
N VAL A 322 12.70 1.04 4.94
CA VAL A 322 11.75 1.03 6.06
C VAL A 322 12.00 2.25 6.94
N VAL A 323 10.99 3.12 7.06
CA VAL A 323 11.05 4.34 7.88
C VAL A 323 10.66 4.03 9.32
N LYS A 324 11.56 4.29 10.26
CA LYS A 324 11.33 4.15 11.70
C LYS A 324 10.70 5.43 12.24
N VAL A 325 9.47 5.31 12.72
CA VAL A 325 8.66 6.44 13.17
C VAL A 325 8.47 6.40 14.68
N GLY A 326 8.60 7.56 15.32
CA GLY A 326 8.22 7.79 16.71
C GLY A 326 6.92 8.60 16.80
N ILE A 327 6.09 8.36 17.81
CA ILE A 327 4.86 9.12 18.05
C ILE A 327 4.99 9.95 19.33
N ILE A 328 4.85 11.27 19.23
CA ILE A 328 4.91 12.23 20.33
C ILE A 328 3.50 12.77 20.60
N GLY A 329 2.94 12.41 21.75
CA GLY A 329 1.57 12.72 22.13
C GLY A 329 0.60 11.64 21.68
N LEU A 330 0.06 10.88 22.64
CA LEU A 330 -0.82 9.72 22.41
C LEU A 330 -2.27 10.02 22.77
N GLY A 331 -2.67 11.28 22.54
CA GLY A 331 -4.08 11.68 22.53
C GLY A 331 -4.82 11.14 21.30
N LYS A 332 -6.04 11.65 21.06
CA LYS A 332 -6.89 11.21 19.92
C LYS A 332 -6.13 11.17 18.59
N MET A 333 -5.44 12.25 18.22
CA MET A 333 -4.76 12.33 16.92
C MET A 333 -3.52 11.44 16.86
N GLY A 334 -2.72 11.36 17.92
CA GLY A 334 -1.57 10.44 17.98
C GLY A 334 -1.98 8.98 17.77
N LEU A 335 -3.12 8.56 18.34
CA LEU A 335 -3.66 7.21 18.14
C LEU A 335 -4.17 6.97 16.72
N VAL A 336 -4.84 7.96 16.12
CA VAL A 336 -5.28 7.89 14.71
C VAL A 336 -4.06 7.72 13.80
N HIS A 337 -3.05 8.58 13.95
CA HIS A 337 -1.81 8.51 13.16
C HIS A 337 -1.06 7.21 13.36
N ALA A 338 -0.91 6.75 14.60
CA ALA A 338 -0.25 5.47 14.88
C ALA A 338 -1.01 4.28 14.24
N SER A 339 -2.35 4.34 14.21
CA SER A 339 -3.17 3.31 13.56
C SER A 339 -3.02 3.32 12.04
N VAL A 340 -3.03 4.50 11.42
CA VAL A 340 -2.78 4.66 9.97
C VAL A 340 -1.38 4.17 9.62
N LEU A 341 -0.34 4.65 10.32
CA LEU A 341 1.05 4.28 10.09
C LEU A 341 1.30 2.78 10.25
N SER A 342 0.63 2.11 11.19
CA SER A 342 0.74 0.66 11.39
C SER A 342 0.22 -0.15 10.19
N ALA A 343 -0.63 0.45 9.36
CA ALA A 343 -1.16 -0.16 8.14
C ALA A 343 -0.40 0.28 6.86
N LEU A 344 0.48 1.28 6.94
CA LEU A 344 1.28 1.71 5.80
C LEU A 344 2.47 0.77 5.55
N SER A 345 2.74 0.48 4.27
CA SER A 345 3.90 -0.30 3.86
C SER A 345 5.20 0.45 4.16
N GLY A 346 6.20 -0.26 4.68
CA GLY A 346 7.55 0.23 4.90
C GLY A 346 7.65 1.25 6.03
N VAL A 347 6.73 1.18 6.98
CA VAL A 347 6.71 2.02 8.18
C VAL A 347 6.83 1.13 9.40
N LYS A 348 7.70 1.51 10.33
CA LYS A 348 7.90 0.82 11.59
C LYS A 348 7.77 1.80 12.75
N ILE A 349 6.74 1.66 13.56
CA ILE A 349 6.64 2.43 14.81
C ILE A 349 7.64 1.84 15.81
N THR A 350 8.59 2.65 16.28
CA THR A 350 9.71 2.20 17.13
C THR A 350 9.74 2.83 18.51
N ALA A 351 9.07 3.96 18.71
CA ALA A 351 9.00 4.64 20.00
C ALA A 351 7.67 5.37 20.17
N LEU A 352 7.17 5.41 21.39
CA LEU A 352 5.96 6.13 21.79
C LEU A 352 6.30 7.04 22.96
N PHE A 353 5.87 8.29 22.90
CA PHE A 353 6.08 9.26 23.96
C PHE A 353 4.76 9.92 24.35
N ASP A 354 4.48 9.93 25.65
CA ASP A 354 3.47 10.79 26.26
C ASP A 354 3.90 11.15 27.69
N VAL A 355 3.62 12.40 28.11
CA VAL A 355 3.89 12.84 29.48
C VAL A 355 3.03 12.10 30.49
N ASN A 356 1.86 11.60 30.08
CA ASN A 356 0.96 10.85 30.92
C ASN A 356 1.16 9.34 30.74
N ALA A 357 1.85 8.70 31.68
CA ALA A 357 2.09 7.25 31.66
C ALA A 357 0.81 6.39 31.64
N SER A 358 -0.35 6.92 32.08
CA SER A 358 -1.59 6.14 32.16
C SER A 358 -2.15 5.75 30.79
N VAL A 359 -1.78 6.44 29.71
CA VAL A 359 -2.25 6.13 28.35
C VAL A 359 -1.59 4.86 27.77
N ARG A 360 -0.49 4.38 28.37
CA ARG A 360 0.27 3.22 27.91
C ARG A 360 -0.60 1.98 27.71
N GLY A 361 -1.46 1.68 28.69
CA GLY A 361 -2.34 0.51 28.65
C GLY A 361 -3.30 0.56 27.45
N SER A 362 -3.91 1.72 27.21
CA SER A 362 -4.82 1.96 26.08
C SER A 362 -4.11 1.78 24.74
N VAL A 363 -2.92 2.35 24.58
CA VAL A 363 -2.13 2.25 23.34
C VAL A 363 -1.76 0.79 23.03
N TYR A 364 -1.30 0.05 24.04
CA TYR A 364 -0.94 -1.36 23.88
C TYR A 364 -2.15 -2.25 23.60
N SER A 365 -3.32 -1.92 24.18
CA SER A 365 -4.57 -2.64 23.91
C SER A 365 -5.05 -2.49 22.46
N LEU A 366 -4.67 -1.40 21.78
CA LEU A 366 -4.91 -1.17 20.35
C LEU A 366 -3.91 -1.89 19.45
N GLY A 367 -2.94 -2.62 20.03
CA GLY A 367 -1.94 -3.40 19.27
C GLY A 367 -0.66 -2.64 18.90
N ILE A 368 -0.54 -1.35 19.28
CA ILE A 368 0.66 -0.55 19.03
C ILE A 368 1.67 -0.82 20.15
N LYS A 369 2.61 -1.73 19.93
CA LYS A 369 3.50 -2.29 20.97
C LYS A 369 4.95 -1.80 20.93
N ALA A 370 5.18 -0.55 20.52
CA ALA A 370 6.49 0.06 20.58
C ALA A 370 6.86 0.50 22.02
N PRO A 371 8.15 0.54 22.39
CA PRO A 371 8.61 1.07 23.67
C PRO A 371 8.00 2.43 24.02
N PHE A 372 7.52 2.56 25.25
CA PHE A 372 6.85 3.75 25.77
C PHE A 372 7.77 4.54 26.70
N PHE A 373 7.90 5.84 26.43
CA PHE A 373 8.75 6.77 27.18
C PHE A 373 7.93 7.92 27.76
N THR A 374 8.32 8.38 28.95
CA THR A 374 7.82 9.61 29.57
C THR A 374 8.86 10.74 29.57
N SER A 375 10.11 10.42 29.21
CA SER A 375 11.19 11.38 28.97
C SER A 375 11.33 11.58 27.47
N LEU A 376 11.29 12.84 27.02
CA LEU A 376 11.47 13.16 25.60
C LEU A 376 12.89 12.86 25.15
N ASP A 377 13.89 13.05 26.02
CA ASP A 377 15.28 12.81 25.65
C ASP A 377 15.57 11.30 25.51
N ASP A 378 14.98 10.45 26.37
CA ASP A 378 15.08 8.98 26.24
C ASP A 378 14.39 8.47 24.96
N PHE A 379 13.26 9.10 24.60
CA PHE A 379 12.55 8.85 23.35
C PHE A 379 13.39 9.24 22.13
N LEU A 380 14.02 10.42 22.16
CA LEU A 380 14.87 10.90 21.07
C LEU A 380 16.19 10.11 20.94
N GLY A 381 16.62 9.42 22.00
CA GLY A 381 17.73 8.47 21.96
C GLY A 381 17.44 7.16 21.21
N GLN A 382 16.19 6.93 20.77
CA GLN A 382 15.82 5.74 19.98
C GLN A 382 16.23 5.89 18.50
N PRO A 383 16.43 4.77 17.76
CA PRO A 383 16.73 4.82 16.33
C PRO A 383 15.50 5.24 15.52
N LEU A 384 15.34 6.54 15.29
CA LEU A 384 14.23 7.18 14.59
C LEU A 384 14.70 7.83 13.28
N ASP A 385 13.86 7.74 12.24
CA ASP A 385 14.02 8.48 10.98
C ASP A 385 13.04 9.67 10.91
N ALA A 386 11.87 9.52 11.55
CA ALA A 386 10.81 10.52 11.56
C ALA A 386 9.98 10.49 12.85
N VAL A 387 9.28 11.59 13.15
CA VAL A 387 8.36 11.70 14.27
C VAL A 387 7.02 12.30 13.87
N ILE A 388 5.95 11.82 14.50
CA ILE A 388 4.63 12.45 14.50
C ILE A 388 4.49 13.29 15.76
N VAL A 389 4.27 14.59 15.62
CA VAL A 389 4.11 15.56 16.70
C VAL A 389 2.63 15.90 16.83
N ALA A 390 1.93 15.21 17.74
CA ALA A 390 0.48 15.32 17.99
C ALA A 390 0.18 15.87 19.39
N VAL A 391 0.77 17.02 19.71
CA VAL A 391 0.66 17.72 21.00
C VAL A 391 -0.19 18.99 20.88
N PRO A 392 -0.61 19.62 22.00
CA PRO A 392 -1.21 20.95 21.94
C PRO A 392 -0.27 21.99 21.28
N PRO A 393 -0.78 22.93 20.45
CA PRO A 393 0.05 23.80 19.61
C PRO A 393 1.10 24.65 20.35
N ALA A 394 0.85 25.01 21.60
CA ALA A 394 1.81 25.75 22.42
C ALA A 394 3.13 25.02 22.70
N PHE A 395 3.17 23.70 22.55
CA PHE A 395 4.38 22.88 22.79
C PHE A 395 5.10 22.49 21.49
N THR A 396 4.52 22.80 20.33
CA THR A 396 5.04 22.33 19.04
C THR A 396 6.44 22.86 18.76
N ALA A 397 6.70 24.15 18.99
CA ALA A 397 8.00 24.75 18.66
C ALA A 397 9.16 24.16 19.48
N SER A 398 8.96 23.95 20.79
CA SER A 398 10.00 23.40 21.66
C SER A 398 10.31 21.93 21.35
N ILE A 399 9.29 21.16 20.98
CA ILE A 399 9.46 19.77 20.53
C ILE A 399 10.12 19.73 19.15
N ALA A 400 9.70 20.60 18.23
CA ALA A 400 10.26 20.68 16.89
C ALA A 400 11.76 21.00 16.92
N GLU A 401 12.20 21.93 17.78
CA GLU A 401 13.62 22.22 17.97
C GLU A 401 14.41 20.98 18.38
N LYS A 402 13.93 20.26 19.41
CA LYS A 402 14.59 19.05 19.88
C LYS A 402 14.63 17.95 18.81
N CYS A 403 13.56 17.75 18.06
CA CYS A 403 13.50 16.74 17.02
C CYS A 403 14.40 17.09 15.82
N ALA A 404 14.40 18.36 15.40
CA ALA A 404 15.23 18.86 14.31
C ALA A 404 16.73 18.79 14.65
N ALA A 405 17.10 19.05 15.91
CA ALA A 405 18.48 18.89 16.40
C ALA A 405 19.00 17.44 16.29
N HIS A 406 18.09 16.45 16.30
CA HIS A 406 18.42 15.03 16.05
C HIS A 406 18.34 14.64 14.56
N GLY A 407 18.10 15.61 13.66
CA GLY A 407 17.98 15.37 12.23
C GLY A 407 16.70 14.63 11.81
N LEU A 408 15.68 14.59 12.68
CA LEU A 408 14.46 13.83 12.45
C LEU A 408 13.51 14.58 11.52
N ALA A 409 12.94 13.87 10.56
CA ALA A 409 11.80 14.39 9.80
C ALA A 409 10.57 14.51 10.71
N MET A 410 9.70 15.49 10.47
CA MET A 410 8.58 15.79 11.34
C MET A 410 7.26 15.87 10.59
N PHE A 411 6.25 15.21 11.13
CA PHE A 411 4.86 15.48 10.80
C PHE A 411 4.24 16.23 11.98
N ILE A 412 3.79 17.46 11.77
CA ILE A 412 3.29 18.33 12.83
C ILE A 412 1.77 18.47 12.70
N GLU A 413 1.02 18.07 13.72
CA GLU A 413 -0.43 18.28 13.74
C GLU A 413 -0.81 19.76 13.67
N LYS A 414 -1.94 20.04 13.04
CA LYS A 414 -2.47 21.41 12.89
C LYS A 414 -3.18 21.91 14.17
N PRO A 415 -3.25 23.24 14.38
CA PRO A 415 -2.56 24.28 13.63
C PRO A 415 -1.05 24.23 13.89
N LEU A 416 -0.26 24.80 12.95
CA LEU A 416 1.21 24.76 13.02
C LEU A 416 1.75 25.23 14.39
N ALA A 417 1.14 26.28 14.95
CA ALA A 417 1.46 26.76 16.30
C ALA A 417 0.25 27.47 16.94
N ASN A 418 0.42 27.90 18.18
CA ASN A 418 -0.56 28.74 18.89
C ASN A 418 -0.44 30.25 18.58
N SER A 419 0.59 30.69 17.84
CA SER A 419 0.75 32.08 17.40
C SER A 419 1.61 32.16 16.15
N LEU A 420 1.52 33.30 15.44
CA LEU A 420 2.37 33.54 14.27
C LEU A 420 3.88 33.57 14.61
N GLU A 421 4.25 34.11 15.78
CA GLU A 421 5.65 34.14 16.24
C GLU A 421 6.20 32.71 16.40
N GLN A 422 5.43 31.82 17.02
CA GLN A 422 5.85 30.42 17.22
C GLN A 422 5.87 29.65 15.89
N ALA A 423 4.95 29.93 14.97
CA ALA A 423 5.00 29.35 13.62
C ALA A 423 6.23 29.83 12.83
N CYS A 424 6.63 31.09 12.98
CA CYS A 424 7.87 31.63 12.40
C CYS A 424 9.08 30.87 12.95
N LYS A 425 9.15 30.66 14.27
CA LYS A 425 10.21 29.86 14.90
C LYS A 425 10.26 28.45 14.32
N ILE A 426 9.14 27.75 14.18
CA ILE A 426 9.13 26.40 13.59
C ILE A 426 9.67 26.41 12.15
N GLN A 427 9.31 27.41 11.35
CA GLN A 427 9.84 27.58 10.00
C GLN A 427 11.37 27.78 10.01
N GLU A 428 11.89 28.65 10.86
CA GLU A 428 13.32 28.88 11.02
C GLU A 428 14.07 27.61 11.44
N ILE A 429 13.50 26.84 12.38
CA ILE A 429 14.06 25.58 12.87
C ILE A 429 14.21 24.58 11.72
N VAL A 430 13.16 24.40 10.93
CA VAL A 430 13.13 23.45 9.82
C VAL A 430 14.10 23.86 8.71
N LEU A 431 14.16 25.16 8.38
CA LEU A 431 15.11 25.70 7.41
C LEU A 431 16.56 25.53 7.87
N ARG A 432 16.84 25.82 9.15
CA ARG A 432 18.19 25.72 9.74
C ARG A 432 18.71 24.28 9.74
N HIS A 433 17.87 23.31 10.09
CA HIS A 433 18.27 21.90 10.19
C HIS A 433 18.11 21.13 8.88
N ASN A 434 17.45 21.72 7.87
CA ASN A 434 17.19 21.11 6.57
C ASN A 434 16.51 19.72 6.68
N VAL A 435 15.48 19.65 7.52
CA VAL A 435 14.69 18.42 7.75
C VAL A 435 13.38 18.45 6.96
N VAL A 436 12.89 17.28 6.55
CA VAL A 436 11.56 17.16 5.94
C VAL A 436 10.51 17.44 7.01
N ALA A 437 9.63 18.41 6.79
CA ALA A 437 8.57 18.75 7.73
C ALA A 437 7.21 18.97 7.03
N ALA A 438 6.24 18.13 7.39
CA ALA A 438 4.84 18.22 6.94
C ALA A 438 3.94 18.79 8.05
N VAL A 439 2.83 19.39 7.65
CA VAL A 439 1.81 19.91 8.57
C VAL A 439 0.48 19.22 8.28
N GLY A 440 -0.20 18.76 9.33
CA GLY A 440 -1.39 17.90 9.29
C GLY A 440 -2.66 18.56 8.77
N TYR A 441 -2.64 19.07 7.54
CA TYR A 441 -3.79 19.53 6.79
C TYR A 441 -4.13 18.51 5.70
N MET A 442 -4.96 17.54 6.06
CA MET A 442 -5.32 16.41 5.21
C MET A 442 -6.24 16.75 4.02
N TYR A 443 -7.02 17.83 4.08
CA TYR A 443 -8.00 18.17 3.02
C TYR A 443 -7.36 18.38 1.63
N PRO A 444 -6.25 19.12 1.50
CA PRO A 444 -5.47 19.17 0.26
C PRO A 444 -5.11 17.81 -0.35
N TYR A 445 -4.99 16.73 0.43
CA TYR A 445 -4.68 15.39 -0.08
C TYR A 445 -5.91 14.61 -0.57
N ARG A 446 -7.14 15.07 -0.31
CA ARG A 446 -8.37 14.39 -0.73
C ARG A 446 -8.52 14.43 -2.25
N SER A 447 -8.97 13.33 -2.83
CA SER A 447 -9.08 13.19 -4.29
C SER A 447 -10.03 14.21 -4.91
N LEU A 448 -11.14 14.56 -4.24
CA LEU A 448 -12.06 15.60 -4.69
C LEU A 448 -11.42 17.00 -4.69
N VAL A 449 -10.60 17.32 -3.69
CA VAL A 449 -9.90 18.61 -3.60
C VAL A 449 -8.82 18.69 -4.69
N GLN A 450 -8.07 17.62 -4.90
CA GLN A 450 -7.13 17.50 -6.02
C GLN A 450 -7.86 17.67 -7.36
N LYS A 451 -9.04 17.06 -7.51
CA LYS A 451 -9.84 17.20 -8.73
C LYS A 451 -10.35 18.62 -8.95
N ALA A 452 -10.79 19.29 -7.89
CA ALA A 452 -11.17 20.70 -7.95
C ALA A 452 -9.97 21.57 -8.37
N LYS A 453 -8.76 21.32 -7.84
CA LYS A 453 -7.53 22.01 -8.25
C LYS A 453 -7.24 21.82 -9.73
N GLU A 454 -7.31 20.60 -10.25
CA GLU A 454 -7.13 20.32 -11.68
C GLU A 454 -8.10 21.12 -12.56
N ILE A 455 -9.38 21.19 -12.16
CA ILE A 455 -10.43 21.92 -12.89
C ILE A 455 -10.13 23.43 -12.92
N LEU A 456 -9.73 23.99 -11.78
CA LEU A 456 -9.38 25.40 -11.66
C LEU A 456 -8.12 25.74 -12.48
N ASP A 457 -7.08 24.92 -12.38
CA ASP A 457 -5.82 25.10 -13.11
C ASP A 457 -5.99 24.99 -14.63
N ALA A 458 -6.92 24.14 -15.07
CA ALA A 458 -7.29 24.04 -16.48
C ALA A 458 -8.10 25.25 -16.99
N GLY A 459 -8.41 26.24 -16.14
CA GLY A 459 -9.13 27.46 -16.49
C GLY A 459 -10.57 27.19 -16.92
N VAL A 460 -11.18 26.11 -16.41
CA VAL A 460 -12.52 25.66 -16.85
C VAL A 460 -13.59 26.70 -16.51
N LEU A 461 -13.48 27.34 -15.34
CA LEU A 461 -14.39 28.40 -14.89
C LEU A 461 -14.10 29.79 -15.52
N GLY A 462 -13.01 29.94 -16.27
CA GLY A 462 -12.53 31.26 -16.69
C GLY A 462 -11.99 32.06 -15.49
N LYS A 463 -12.10 33.40 -15.55
CA LYS A 463 -11.71 34.25 -14.43
C LYS A 463 -12.66 34.02 -13.25
N ILE A 464 -12.08 33.88 -12.05
CA ILE A 464 -12.84 33.72 -10.81
C ILE A 464 -13.40 35.08 -10.37
N ASN A 465 -14.66 35.13 -9.95
CA ASN A 465 -15.35 36.33 -9.52
C ASN A 465 -15.52 36.38 -8.00
N SER A 466 -15.96 35.26 -7.41
CA SER A 466 -16.24 35.14 -5.98
C SER A 466 -16.20 33.68 -5.51
N PHE A 467 -16.15 33.49 -4.20
CA PHE A 467 -16.34 32.17 -3.59
C PHE A 467 -17.03 32.26 -2.23
N GLU A 468 -17.65 31.17 -1.82
CA GLU A 468 -18.31 31.05 -0.52
C GLU A 468 -17.88 29.73 0.13
N GLY A 469 -17.37 29.80 1.35
CA GLY A 469 -16.91 28.67 2.12
C GLY A 469 -17.62 28.55 3.46
N SER A 470 -17.84 27.33 3.92
CA SER A 470 -18.39 27.05 5.25
C SER A 470 -17.69 25.88 5.93
N ALA A 471 -17.42 26.02 7.23
CA ALA A 471 -16.89 24.98 8.10
C ALA A 471 -17.73 24.87 9.36
N PHE A 472 -18.56 23.82 9.46
CA PHE A 472 -19.53 23.67 10.55
C PHE A 472 -19.36 22.37 11.32
N VAL A 473 -19.54 22.45 12.65
CA VAL A 473 -19.63 21.27 13.53
C VAL A 473 -20.49 21.59 14.76
N SER A 474 -21.14 20.57 15.32
CA SER A 474 -21.96 20.60 16.53
C SER A 474 -21.12 20.20 17.76
N GLN A 475 -20.10 20.99 18.11
CA GLN A 475 -19.18 20.62 19.19
C GLN A 475 -19.40 21.42 20.49
N VAL A 476 -19.66 22.73 20.41
CA VAL A 476 -19.75 23.61 21.58
C VAL A 476 -21.14 24.24 21.65
N MET A 477 -21.99 23.71 22.53
CA MET A 477 -23.36 24.21 22.77
C MET A 477 -23.52 24.80 24.18
N ALA A 478 -22.46 24.78 24.97
CA ALA A 478 -22.37 25.30 26.32
C ALA A 478 -20.88 25.49 26.68
N ARG A 479 -20.60 26.24 27.74
CA ARG A 479 -19.22 26.51 28.20
C ARG A 479 -18.48 25.20 28.52
N LYS A 480 -17.28 25.03 27.95
CA LYS A 480 -16.42 23.86 28.14
C LYS A 480 -15.08 24.23 28.79
N LYS A 481 -14.37 23.21 29.30
CA LYS A 481 -13.03 23.31 29.90
C LYS A 481 -12.04 22.42 29.13
N GLY A 482 -10.75 22.76 29.20
CA GLY A 482 -9.66 22.02 28.57
C GLY A 482 -8.87 22.88 27.59
N TRP A 483 -7.73 22.35 27.13
CA TRP A 483 -6.74 23.11 26.36
C TRP A 483 -7.27 23.73 25.06
N ARG A 484 -8.28 23.11 24.42
CA ARG A 484 -8.90 23.61 23.18
C ARG A 484 -9.70 24.90 23.36
N TYR A 485 -10.08 25.21 24.59
CA TYR A 485 -10.88 26.40 24.92
C TYR A 485 -10.05 27.48 25.62
N ASP A 486 -8.73 27.28 25.67
CA ASP A 486 -7.75 28.20 26.25
C ASP A 486 -6.90 28.80 25.13
N LYS A 487 -6.94 30.13 24.99
CA LYS A 487 -6.23 30.84 23.92
C LYS A 487 -4.72 30.64 23.99
N LYS A 488 -4.13 30.57 25.19
CA LYS A 488 -2.68 30.40 25.34
C LYS A 488 -2.20 29.06 24.80
N THR A 489 -3.00 28.01 25.00
CA THR A 489 -2.62 26.65 24.59
C THR A 489 -3.02 26.33 23.15
N ALA A 490 -4.23 26.72 22.72
CA ALA A 490 -4.76 26.41 21.40
C ALA A 490 -4.45 27.47 20.32
N GLY A 491 -4.12 28.70 20.72
CA GLY A 491 -3.97 29.86 19.83
C GLY A 491 -5.29 30.55 19.47
N GLY A 492 -6.39 29.80 19.46
CA GLY A 492 -7.73 30.32 19.19
C GLY A 492 -8.80 29.23 19.25
N GLY A 493 -10.00 29.59 18.84
CA GLY A 493 -11.19 28.73 18.90
C GLY A 493 -11.50 28.07 17.56
N CYS A 494 -12.73 28.25 17.09
CA CYS A 494 -13.21 27.55 15.89
C CYS A 494 -12.38 27.87 14.64
N VAL A 495 -11.82 29.09 14.51
CA VAL A 495 -11.02 29.48 13.34
C VAL A 495 -9.69 28.72 13.34
N ALA A 496 -8.92 28.78 14.44
CA ALA A 496 -7.62 28.11 14.52
C ALA A 496 -7.74 26.57 14.46
N LEU A 497 -8.79 25.99 15.07
CA LEU A 497 -8.90 24.54 15.22
C LEU A 497 -9.65 23.85 14.07
N HIS A 498 -10.80 24.36 13.64
CA HIS A 498 -11.65 23.70 12.61
C HIS A 498 -11.61 24.46 11.29
N GLY A 499 -11.78 25.78 11.34
CA GLY A 499 -11.72 26.66 10.19
C GLY A 499 -10.40 26.61 9.45
N SER A 500 -9.29 26.31 10.14
CA SER A 500 -7.98 26.17 9.53
C SER A 500 -7.91 25.06 8.47
N HIS A 501 -8.76 24.04 8.54
CA HIS A 501 -8.91 23.07 7.44
C HIS A 501 -9.47 23.73 6.18
N LEU A 502 -10.56 24.48 6.29
CA LEU A 502 -11.14 25.20 5.15
C LEU A 502 -10.18 26.29 4.62
N LEU A 503 -9.47 26.99 5.51
CA LEU A 503 -8.44 27.95 5.09
C LEU A 503 -7.29 27.26 4.34
N SER A 504 -6.89 26.05 4.75
CA SER A 504 -5.87 25.26 4.04
C SER A 504 -6.34 24.83 2.65
N GLU A 505 -7.62 24.46 2.52
CA GLU A 505 -8.23 24.08 1.24
C GLU A 505 -8.35 25.28 0.29
N ILE A 506 -8.83 26.43 0.79
CA ILE A 506 -8.89 27.68 0.04
C ILE A 506 -7.49 28.12 -0.39
N TYR A 507 -6.50 28.07 0.51
CA TYR A 507 -5.12 28.43 0.19
C TYR A 507 -4.53 27.51 -0.89
N PHE A 508 -4.80 26.20 -0.82
CA PHE A 508 -4.36 25.26 -1.84
C PHE A 508 -4.98 25.53 -3.21
N LEU A 509 -6.27 25.90 -3.26
CA LEU A 509 -7.01 26.14 -4.49
C LEU A 509 -6.74 27.52 -5.10
N LEU A 510 -6.62 28.56 -4.27
CA LEU A 510 -6.63 29.97 -4.70
C LEU A 510 -5.37 30.76 -4.31
N GLY A 511 -4.50 30.23 -3.45
CA GLY A 511 -3.29 30.91 -2.96
C GLY A 511 -3.53 31.83 -1.77
N MET A 512 -2.61 32.77 -1.53
CA MET A 512 -2.75 33.76 -0.46
C MET A 512 -3.74 34.87 -0.84
N PRO A 513 -4.67 35.26 0.06
CA PRO A 513 -5.37 36.52 -0.08
C PRO A 513 -4.43 37.70 0.16
N LEU A 514 -4.77 38.86 -0.41
CA LEU A 514 -4.10 40.14 -0.16
C LEU A 514 -4.53 40.75 1.18
N ARG A 515 -5.83 40.67 1.48
CA ARG A 515 -6.43 41.26 2.69
C ARG A 515 -7.49 40.35 3.30
N VAL A 516 -7.73 40.54 4.59
CA VAL A 516 -8.73 39.82 5.39
C VAL A 516 -9.53 40.81 6.23
N ASP A 517 -10.86 40.65 6.25
CA ASP A 517 -11.75 41.21 7.29
C ASP A 517 -12.38 40.07 8.10
N GLY A 518 -12.27 40.12 9.43
CA GLY A 518 -12.74 39.06 10.33
C GLY A 518 -13.66 39.58 11.42
N LYS A 519 -14.84 38.95 11.57
CA LYS A 519 -15.79 39.20 12.67
C LYS A 519 -15.99 37.93 13.49
N LEU A 520 -15.63 38.00 14.78
CA LEU A 520 -15.61 36.86 15.70
C LEU A 520 -16.67 37.01 16.78
N TYR A 521 -17.22 35.87 17.22
CA TYR A 521 -18.29 35.81 18.21
C TYR A 521 -17.97 34.76 19.27
N PHE A 522 -18.28 35.07 20.53
CA PHE A 522 -17.89 34.29 21.73
C PHE A 522 -19.10 33.92 22.61
N PRO A 523 -20.13 33.24 22.07
CA PRO A 523 -21.34 32.90 22.80
C PRO A 523 -21.12 32.01 24.03
N TYR A 524 -20.10 31.15 24.05
CA TYR A 524 -19.92 30.14 25.11
C TYR A 524 -18.50 30.07 25.67
N SER A 525 -17.48 30.26 24.83
CA SER A 525 -16.09 29.97 25.17
C SER A 525 -15.26 31.24 25.38
N ALA A 526 -14.09 31.09 26.01
CA ALA A 526 -13.10 32.17 26.11
C ALA A 526 -12.34 32.42 24.78
N VAL A 527 -12.55 31.53 23.82
CA VAL A 527 -12.09 31.62 22.42
C VAL A 527 -13.30 31.70 21.51
N GLU A 528 -13.14 32.13 20.27
CA GLU A 528 -14.27 32.36 19.37
C GLU A 528 -14.99 31.06 19.02
N ASP A 529 -16.32 31.10 19.05
CA ASP A 529 -17.15 29.95 18.68
C ASP A 529 -17.72 30.06 17.25
N LYS A 530 -17.83 31.29 16.75
CA LYS A 530 -18.26 31.58 15.37
C LYS A 530 -17.41 32.69 14.76
N ALA A 531 -17.19 32.61 13.45
CA ALA A 531 -16.48 33.63 12.69
C ALA A 531 -17.12 33.84 11.30
N PHE A 532 -17.16 35.09 10.87
CA PHE A 532 -17.48 35.52 9.51
C PHE A 532 -16.26 36.25 8.96
N VAL A 533 -15.72 35.75 7.86
CA VAL A 533 -14.45 36.21 7.31
C VAL A 533 -14.65 36.57 5.85
N THR A 534 -14.13 37.73 5.43
CA THR A 534 -14.00 38.11 4.03
C THR A 534 -12.54 38.03 3.63
N LEU A 535 -12.25 37.28 2.57
CA LEU A 535 -10.92 37.15 1.98
C LEU A 535 -10.90 37.92 0.65
N VAL A 536 -9.93 38.81 0.48
CA VAL A 536 -9.80 39.67 -0.70
C VAL A 536 -8.56 39.28 -1.49
N TYR A 537 -8.75 38.95 -2.76
CA TYR A 537 -7.71 38.58 -3.72
C TYR A 537 -7.47 39.70 -4.74
N PRO A 538 -6.45 39.59 -5.62
CA PRO A 538 -6.26 40.53 -6.72
C PRO A 538 -7.52 40.67 -7.59
N GLU A 539 -7.60 41.78 -8.33
CA GLU A 539 -8.71 42.07 -9.26
C GLU A 539 -10.11 42.09 -8.60
N MET A 540 -10.14 42.40 -7.30
CA MET A 540 -11.35 42.56 -6.47
C MET A 540 -12.18 41.26 -6.30
N VAL A 541 -11.57 40.10 -6.53
CA VAL A 541 -12.19 38.81 -6.17
C VAL A 541 -12.36 38.77 -4.65
N ARG A 542 -13.60 38.57 -4.20
CA ARG A 542 -13.97 38.50 -2.78
C ARG A 542 -14.61 37.15 -2.49
N GLY A 543 -14.16 36.52 -1.42
CA GLY A 543 -14.82 35.34 -0.89
C GLY A 543 -15.24 35.50 0.55
N THR A 544 -16.34 34.85 0.91
CA THR A 544 -16.85 34.83 2.29
C THR A 544 -16.67 33.45 2.88
N VAL A 545 -16.24 33.40 4.14
CA VAL A 545 -15.99 32.16 4.88
C VAL A 545 -16.73 32.23 6.20
N LYS A 546 -17.55 31.22 6.47
CA LYS A 546 -18.28 31.06 7.74
C LYS A 546 -17.72 29.87 8.50
N VAL A 547 -17.31 30.08 9.74
CA VAL A 547 -16.79 29.02 10.60
C VAL A 547 -17.61 28.99 11.88
N SER A 548 -18.11 27.83 12.27
CA SER A 548 -18.86 27.67 13.53
C SER A 548 -18.69 26.25 14.05
N TRP A 549 -18.27 26.11 15.31
CA TRP A 549 -18.35 24.83 16.02
C TRP A 549 -19.56 24.73 16.96
N SER A 550 -20.49 25.69 16.81
CA SER A 550 -21.72 25.86 17.59
C SER A 550 -22.93 25.87 16.67
N GLU A 551 -22.87 25.11 15.57
CA GLU A 551 -23.97 24.98 14.61
C GLU A 551 -24.67 23.64 14.82
N THR A 552 -26.00 23.64 14.90
CA THR A 552 -26.78 22.39 15.10
C THR A 552 -26.91 21.64 13.77
N GLY A 553 -27.00 20.31 13.84
CA GLY A 553 -27.18 19.46 12.66
C GLY A 553 -25.88 18.95 11.99
N TYR A 554 -24.71 19.32 12.50
CA TYR A 554 -23.40 18.96 11.93
C TYR A 554 -22.61 18.07 12.89
N ARG A 555 -22.89 16.77 12.92
CA ARG A 555 -22.24 15.85 13.89
C ARG A 555 -20.71 15.77 13.73
N SER A 556 -20.23 15.81 12.49
CA SER A 556 -18.81 15.88 12.11
C SER A 556 -18.48 17.26 11.55
N LEU A 557 -17.18 17.56 11.39
CA LEU A 557 -16.77 18.75 10.68
C LEU A 557 -17.17 18.62 9.21
N THR A 558 -18.11 19.45 8.79
CA THR A 558 -18.56 19.52 7.39
C THR A 558 -18.01 20.78 6.75
N LEU A 559 -17.30 20.58 5.63
CA LEU A 559 -16.79 21.64 4.78
C LEU A 559 -17.62 21.73 3.51
N GLY A 560 -17.78 22.96 3.02
CA GLY A 560 -18.35 23.25 1.71
C GLY A 560 -17.68 24.46 1.11
N LEU A 561 -17.43 24.41 -0.20
CA LEU A 561 -16.81 25.50 -0.95
C LEU A 561 -17.48 25.64 -2.31
N THR A 562 -17.99 26.83 -2.61
CA THR A 562 -18.52 27.18 -3.93
C THR A 562 -17.65 28.27 -4.55
N ILE A 563 -17.12 28.04 -5.75
CA ILE A 563 -16.32 28.99 -6.50
C ILE A 563 -17.09 29.37 -7.75
N THR A 564 -17.26 30.67 -7.98
CA THR A 564 -17.96 31.21 -9.15
C THR A 564 -16.99 31.94 -10.05
N GLY A 565 -16.97 31.59 -11.33
CA GLY A 565 -16.23 32.29 -12.37
C GLY A 565 -17.13 32.75 -13.51
N GLU A 566 -16.51 33.36 -14.52
CA GLU A 566 -17.21 33.84 -15.72
C GLU A 566 -17.98 32.72 -16.43
N ASN A 567 -17.35 31.55 -16.56
CA ASN A 567 -17.87 30.41 -17.32
C ASN A 567 -18.73 29.43 -16.50
N GLY A 568 -18.98 29.67 -15.22
CA GLY A 568 -19.80 28.75 -14.42
C GLY A 568 -19.44 28.72 -12.93
N THR A 569 -19.94 27.68 -12.26
CA THR A 569 -19.69 27.43 -10.84
C THR A 569 -19.06 26.06 -10.63
N LEU A 570 -18.25 25.97 -9.57
CA LEU A 570 -17.74 24.72 -9.00
C LEU A 570 -18.20 24.66 -7.56
N GLN A 571 -18.89 23.59 -7.20
CA GLN A 571 -19.30 23.26 -5.83
C GLN A 571 -18.52 22.04 -5.37
N LEU A 572 -17.82 22.17 -4.26
CA LEU A 572 -17.05 21.12 -3.60
C LEU A 572 -17.66 20.87 -2.22
N ASP A 573 -18.03 19.63 -1.97
CA ASP A 573 -18.52 19.16 -0.68
C ASP A 573 -17.77 17.88 -0.24
N GLU A 574 -18.32 17.14 0.72
CA GLU A 574 -17.69 15.92 1.22
C GLU A 574 -17.66 14.77 0.20
N ASP A 575 -18.62 14.71 -0.73
CA ASP A 575 -18.83 13.54 -1.58
C ASP A 575 -18.68 13.84 -3.08
N THR A 576 -18.77 15.12 -3.48
CA THR A 576 -18.84 15.52 -4.88
C THR A 576 -18.07 16.79 -5.20
N VAL A 577 -17.62 16.86 -6.46
CA VAL A 577 -17.34 18.10 -7.17
C VAL A 577 -18.38 18.26 -8.26
N THR A 578 -19.20 19.30 -8.15
CA THR A 578 -20.24 19.63 -9.12
C THR A 578 -19.84 20.88 -9.89
N LEU A 579 -19.75 20.76 -11.21
CA LEU A 579 -19.56 21.86 -12.15
C LEU A 579 -20.89 22.21 -12.81
N ASP A 580 -21.16 23.50 -13.00
CA ASP A 580 -22.23 23.98 -13.86
C ASP A 580 -21.69 25.04 -14.83
N LEU A 581 -21.46 24.63 -16.09
CA LEU A 581 -20.75 25.45 -17.08
C LEU A 581 -21.67 26.09 -18.11
N LYS A 582 -21.42 27.36 -18.43
CA LYS A 582 -22.15 28.12 -19.45
C LYS A 582 -21.65 27.83 -20.86
N SER A 583 -20.37 27.51 -21.02
CA SER A 583 -19.75 27.17 -22.30
C SER A 583 -18.83 25.97 -22.19
N LYS A 584 -18.71 25.22 -23.30
CA LYS A 584 -17.93 23.99 -23.38
C LYS A 584 -16.44 24.28 -23.20
N LYS A 585 -15.76 23.43 -22.43
CA LYS A 585 -14.30 23.40 -22.34
C LYS A 585 -13.79 22.00 -22.69
N LYS A 586 -12.51 21.87 -23.00
CA LYS A 586 -11.93 20.58 -23.38
C LYS A 586 -12.10 19.59 -22.21
N GLY A 587 -12.85 18.51 -22.45
CA GLY A 587 -13.15 17.50 -21.43
C GLY A 587 -14.35 17.81 -20.52
N TYR A 588 -15.01 18.97 -20.67
CA TYR A 588 -16.13 19.39 -19.83
C TYR A 588 -17.28 19.95 -20.69
N SER A 589 -18.45 19.34 -20.56
CA SER A 589 -19.67 19.72 -21.29
C SER A 589 -20.34 20.96 -20.68
N VAL A 590 -21.21 21.60 -21.47
CA VAL A 590 -22.12 22.65 -20.97
C VAL A 590 -23.12 22.04 -19.99
N GLY A 591 -23.51 22.80 -18.98
CA GLY A 591 -24.45 22.40 -17.94
C GLY A 591 -23.80 21.63 -16.80
N LYS A 592 -24.64 20.94 -16.03
CA LYS A 592 -24.23 20.26 -14.80
C LYS A 592 -23.43 19.00 -15.07
N THR A 593 -22.24 18.91 -14.49
CA THR A 593 -21.40 17.71 -14.42
C THR A 593 -21.07 17.44 -12.97
N THR A 594 -21.36 16.24 -12.46
CA THR A 594 -21.02 15.84 -11.09
C THR A 594 -19.99 14.74 -11.14
N ILE A 595 -18.87 14.95 -10.47
CA ILE A 595 -17.81 13.97 -10.23
C ILE A 595 -17.98 13.52 -8.78
N ARG A 596 -18.10 12.21 -8.57
CA ARG A 596 -18.27 11.65 -7.23
C ARG A 596 -16.95 11.10 -6.72
N ARG A 597 -16.83 11.04 -5.39
CA ARG A 597 -15.69 10.42 -4.72
C ARG A 597 -15.41 9.00 -5.21
N GLU A 598 -16.47 8.21 -5.43
CA GLU A 598 -16.41 6.82 -5.89
C GLU A 598 -15.82 6.65 -7.30
N ASP A 599 -15.82 7.72 -8.11
CA ASP A 599 -15.25 7.73 -9.46
C ASP A 599 -13.74 8.05 -9.48
N LEU A 600 -13.18 8.44 -8.32
CA LEU A 600 -11.80 8.88 -8.21
C LEU A 600 -10.92 7.82 -7.53
N PRO A 601 -9.62 7.76 -7.86
CA PRO A 601 -8.71 6.90 -7.14
C PRO A 601 -8.65 7.32 -5.67
N THR A 602 -8.90 6.38 -4.77
CA THR A 602 -8.80 6.58 -3.31
C THR A 602 -7.72 5.69 -2.73
N PHE A 603 -7.12 6.13 -1.62
CA PHE A 603 -6.25 5.26 -0.85
C PHE A 603 -7.15 4.29 -0.05
N ASN A 604 -6.95 2.98 -0.26
CA ASN A 604 -7.78 1.93 0.36
C ASN A 604 -7.49 1.73 1.87
N LEU A 605 -7.46 2.81 2.66
CA LEU A 605 -7.32 2.83 4.11
C LEU A 605 -7.91 4.13 4.67
N GLU A 606 -9.08 4.05 5.31
CA GLU A 606 -9.77 5.21 5.88
C GLU A 606 -9.88 5.10 7.41
N ILE A 607 -8.76 5.28 8.12
CA ILE A 607 -8.75 5.37 9.59
C ILE A 607 -8.77 6.85 10.00
N GLY A 608 -9.83 7.27 10.69
CA GLY A 608 -9.99 8.64 11.18
C GLY A 608 -10.64 9.61 10.19
N GLY A 609 -10.80 9.20 8.92
CA GLY A 609 -11.41 9.97 7.84
C GLY A 609 -10.57 9.90 6.56
N GLU A 610 -11.08 10.48 5.48
CA GLU A 610 -10.36 10.61 4.20
C GLU A 610 -9.16 11.58 4.32
N GLY A 611 -8.09 11.32 3.59
CA GLY A 611 -6.93 12.21 3.47
C GLY A 611 -5.81 11.90 4.48
N TYR A 612 -6.11 11.28 5.63
CA TYR A 612 -5.08 10.97 6.64
C TYR A 612 -4.05 9.96 6.12
N ALA A 613 -4.50 8.92 5.42
CA ALA A 613 -3.61 7.89 4.89
C ALA A 613 -2.79 8.41 3.72
N GLU A 614 -3.41 9.19 2.83
CA GLU A 614 -2.76 9.89 1.72
C GLU A 614 -1.66 10.84 2.21
N GLU A 615 -2.00 11.68 3.19
CA GLU A 615 -1.11 12.66 3.79
C GLU A 615 0.09 11.98 4.46
N LEU A 616 -0.15 10.99 5.32
CA LEU A 616 0.93 10.26 5.99
C LEU A 616 1.78 9.45 4.99
N ASN A 617 1.17 8.83 3.98
CA ASN A 617 1.92 8.13 2.94
C ASN A 617 2.79 9.09 2.13
N ALA A 618 2.29 10.29 1.80
CA ALA A 618 3.07 11.33 1.14
C ALA A 618 4.25 11.79 2.01
N PHE A 619 4.03 11.99 3.31
CA PHE A 619 5.10 12.31 4.27
C PHE A 619 6.16 11.20 4.31
N ILE A 620 5.77 9.94 4.49
CA ILE A 620 6.71 8.81 4.54
C ILE A 620 7.51 8.67 3.25
N ASN A 621 6.90 8.89 2.09
CA ASN A 621 7.62 8.88 0.82
C ASN A 621 8.62 10.04 0.71
N ALA A 622 8.26 11.23 1.20
CA ALA A 622 9.17 12.36 1.27
C ALA A 622 10.36 12.07 2.21
N VAL A 623 10.15 11.38 3.33
CA VAL A 623 11.24 10.93 4.22
C VAL A 623 12.20 9.99 3.49
N ARG A 624 11.68 8.97 2.79
CA ARG A 624 12.50 8.00 2.01
C ARG A 624 13.34 8.68 0.94
N GLN A 625 12.76 9.64 0.23
CA GLN A 625 13.37 10.28 -0.94
C GLN A 625 14.14 11.56 -0.59
N LYS A 626 14.10 12.00 0.68
CA LYS A 626 14.49 13.36 1.10
C LYS A 626 13.82 14.44 0.22
N GLY A 627 12.54 14.21 -0.06
CA GLY A 627 11.72 15.00 -0.98
C GLY A 627 10.91 16.10 -0.31
N LYS A 628 10.06 16.75 -1.12
CA LYS A 628 9.10 17.76 -0.65
C LYS A 628 7.75 17.11 -0.34
N VAL A 629 7.01 17.75 0.56
CA VAL A 629 5.62 17.41 0.87
C VAL A 629 4.68 18.47 0.29
N LEU A 630 3.43 18.09 0.03
CA LEU A 630 2.43 19.00 -0.54
C LEU A 630 2.11 20.16 0.42
N VAL A 631 1.89 19.81 1.69
CA VAL A 631 1.67 20.79 2.76
C VAL A 631 2.85 20.73 3.73
N GLY A 632 3.84 21.59 3.47
CA GLY A 632 5.00 21.74 4.33
C GLY A 632 4.82 22.85 5.36
N VAL A 633 5.88 23.13 6.11
CA VAL A 633 5.88 24.19 7.13
C VAL A 633 5.70 25.58 6.52
N ARG A 634 6.09 25.79 5.26
CA ARG A 634 5.80 27.05 4.54
C ARG A 634 4.30 27.26 4.35
N GLU A 635 3.61 26.24 3.86
CA GLU A 635 2.17 26.28 3.66
C GLU A 635 1.45 26.42 5.01
N GLY A 636 1.87 25.65 6.02
CA GLY A 636 1.34 25.78 7.40
C GLY A 636 1.55 27.17 8.00
N TYR A 637 2.69 27.80 7.76
CA TYR A 637 2.98 29.17 8.19
C TYR A 637 2.06 30.19 7.51
N ASN A 638 1.83 30.05 6.21
CA ASN A 638 0.90 30.90 5.47
C ASN A 638 -0.55 30.75 5.96
N ILE A 639 -0.99 29.53 6.26
CA ILE A 639 -2.31 29.30 6.88
C ILE A 639 -2.36 29.94 8.27
N GLN A 640 -1.28 29.85 9.07
CA GLN A 640 -1.18 30.54 10.36
C GLN A 640 -1.25 32.07 10.21
N ARG A 641 -0.62 32.65 9.16
CA ARG A 641 -0.75 34.09 8.84
C ARG A 641 -2.19 34.48 8.56
N MET A 642 -2.92 33.68 7.79
CA MET A 642 -4.36 33.91 7.54
C MET A 642 -5.15 33.91 8.85
N ILE A 643 -4.90 32.94 9.73
CA ILE A 643 -5.55 32.85 11.05
C ILE A 643 -5.24 34.09 11.90
N GLU A 644 -3.97 34.50 11.99
CA GLU A 644 -3.55 35.66 12.78
C GLU A 644 -4.13 36.96 12.20
N ALA A 645 -4.17 37.11 10.87
CA ALA A 645 -4.77 38.26 10.21
C ALA A 645 -6.28 38.39 10.50
N ILE A 646 -7.01 37.27 10.56
CA ILE A 646 -8.43 37.24 10.98
C ILE A 646 -8.57 37.77 12.41
N TYR A 647 -7.74 37.30 13.34
CA TYR A 647 -7.78 37.77 14.73
C TYR A 647 -7.41 39.25 14.86
N ASN A 648 -6.39 39.70 14.15
CA ASN A 648 -5.96 41.10 14.14
C ASN A 648 -7.01 42.01 13.52
N SER A 649 -7.65 41.59 12.43
CA SER A 649 -8.73 42.35 11.81
C SER A 649 -9.91 42.53 12.77
N HIS A 650 -10.30 41.47 13.47
CA HIS A 650 -11.34 41.57 14.50
C HIS A 650 -10.95 42.50 15.63
N ALA A 651 -9.72 42.41 16.14
CA ALA A 651 -9.26 43.26 17.24
C ALA A 651 -9.20 44.74 16.84
N GLN A 652 -8.80 45.04 15.60
CA GLN A 652 -8.61 46.40 15.10
C GLN A 652 -9.86 46.97 14.40
N GLN A 653 -10.91 46.16 14.21
CA GLN A 653 -12.16 46.52 13.51
C GLN A 653 -11.94 47.08 12.10
N ARG A 654 -10.93 46.56 11.38
CA ARG A 654 -10.59 46.97 10.00
C ARG A 654 -10.01 45.82 9.20
N GLU A 655 -9.93 45.99 7.88
CA GLU A 655 -9.18 45.07 7.02
C GLU A 655 -7.68 45.07 7.37
N VAL A 656 -7.07 43.88 7.32
CA VAL A 656 -5.64 43.64 7.54
C VAL A 656 -5.01 43.07 6.28
N GLU A 657 -3.88 43.63 5.87
CA GLU A 657 -3.05 43.13 4.76
C GLU A 657 -2.16 41.98 5.22
N LEU A 658 -1.99 40.98 4.34
CA LEU A 658 -1.39 39.69 4.71
C LEU A 658 0.11 39.61 4.57
#